data_AF-A0A845VQ11-F1
#
_entry.id   AF-A0A845VQ11-F1
#
_cell.length_a   1.000
_cell.length_b   1.000
_cell.length_c   1.000
_cell.angle_alpha   90.00
_cell.angle_beta   90.00
_cell.angle_gamma   90.00
#
_symmetry.space_group_name_H-M   'P 1'
#
loop_
_entity.id
_entity.type
_entity.pdbx_description
1 polymer ?
#
loop_
_entity_poly.entity_id
_entity_poly.type
_entity_poly.pdbx_seq_one_letter_code
_entity_poly.pdbx_strand_id
1 'polypeptide(L)'
;MTTTEPKTEKKMEVPRTTSEVIRIKPQQFIHVLDNNTGVTRLEVGPQTITLRDHERLILKPEPMIIVPPRYYCVVANPLLRDEDGQPIADQHGQIRLRYGDLEIRFAQDPFPLYPNEKLVGDVTQLAVVETNQALRLRAIRDFTDTVTRIVDGETQTETINRLAGDEWLFEGPGTYIPRVEVEVVETVTAEVIKPNQALHLLARQNCTDRQRNRRRAGEEWLVREEGAYLPGVDEEVIGIINAYILTEQKALHLKAKRTFTDIFGRQRKAGDEWLVTFEDAEIHIPDVYEDVVGEVTITTLSDHEWCIVLDPIDESGKPQLGMREVRQGRTSFFLHPGESLENGIQNIYVLSELESLLLRAKEAFNEGEGDQVITHQPGDLWMIAGPQDYIPPVEVEVVEKRQAIPLDKNEGIYVRNIQTGELKLVGGPQAYMLTPYEKLWEKELPSVVEELLMQKIDPLSGRGEHSLAGGDQSEGKSGVRQGLSQRDKTRAVVFHIPQNAAVQLHDYKNRTARTVFGPDLVMLEPDEAFTVLSLSGSKPKRPNVIKSLALLLGPDFMTDIFTVETADHTRLQLQLSYNWYFDVDRHDEQTAARLFQVPDFVGDTCKAIASRVRGAVAGEKFDEFHRNSARIIRLAVFGTDEEGHIRDEFRFRANNLVITNIDIQSVEPVDEETLRSLQKSVQLAIQITTDAQEAAARQDAERIEQEAKARLERQVILDQSAAEAERKKLLELQAENIAIESTGQATAEARAKAEAAQIEGQLAVNLAQQEAEAARIRNQIELAQLKARQEAELAHQQALNNLEIAKAERMAHIKSEEYRQKVEAIGPQTIQAIAQAGPEMQARLLEALGIQSVLITDGKNPINLFGAANGLITPPTSN
;
A
#
# COMPACT_ATOMS: atom_id res chain seq x y z
N MET A 1 8.69 91.04 29.85
CA MET A 1 9.73 90.73 30.86
C MET A 1 10.85 89.98 30.18
N THR A 2 11.80 90.75 29.67
CA THR A 2 13.08 90.30 29.11
C THR A 2 14.07 91.33 29.64
N THR A 3 14.77 90.94 30.69
CA THR A 3 15.71 91.78 31.44
C THR A 3 17.01 91.88 30.66
N THR A 4 17.22 93.00 29.99
CA THR A 4 18.54 93.47 29.54
C THR A 4 19.00 94.62 30.43
N GLU A 5 20.24 94.47 30.90
CA GLU A 5 20.96 95.25 31.91
C GLU A 5 20.95 96.78 31.69
N PRO A 6 20.95 97.59 32.77
CA PRO A 6 21.14 99.04 32.65
C PRO A 6 22.63 99.39 32.63
N LYS A 7 23.09 99.98 31.52
CA LYS A 7 24.40 100.66 31.45
C LYS A 7 24.36 101.96 32.24
N THR A 8 24.97 101.92 33.41
CA THR A 8 25.85 102.94 34.03
C THR A 8 25.61 104.40 33.65
N GLU A 9 24.97 105.14 34.56
CA GLU A 9 24.98 106.60 34.61
C GLU A 9 26.41 107.12 34.81
N LYS A 10 26.97 107.76 33.78
CA LYS A 10 28.17 108.59 33.91
C LYS A 10 27.77 109.91 34.57
N LYS A 11 28.21 110.09 35.82
CA LYS A 11 28.46 111.43 36.38
C LYS A 11 29.47 112.17 35.48
N MET A 12 29.07 113.32 34.97
CA MET A 12 29.95 114.41 34.51
C MET A 12 29.34 115.69 35.08
N GLU A 13 29.90 116.20 36.17
CA GLU A 13 30.89 117.29 36.19
C GLU A 13 30.28 118.64 35.76
N VAL A 14 30.26 119.56 36.73
CA VAL A 14 29.97 120.97 36.55
C VAL A 14 31.26 121.66 36.06
N PRO A 15 31.21 122.46 34.98
CA PRO A 15 32.13 123.57 34.83
C PRO A 15 31.42 124.93 34.64
N ARG A 16 32.22 125.95 34.93
CA ARG A 16 31.88 127.35 35.14
C ARG A 16 31.46 128.10 33.88
N THR A 17 30.68 129.15 34.12
CA THR A 17 30.34 130.32 33.28
C THR A 17 31.32 130.61 32.14
N THR A 18 30.88 130.28 30.93
CA THR A 18 31.22 130.98 29.69
C THR A 18 29.91 131.26 28.98
N SER A 19 29.74 132.46 28.41
CA SER A 19 28.57 132.82 27.61
C SER A 19 28.47 131.90 26.39
N GLU A 20 27.72 130.80 26.49
CA GLU A 20 27.52 129.85 25.40
C GLU A 20 26.64 130.47 24.32
N VAL A 21 27.22 130.63 23.13
CA VAL A 21 26.51 131.06 21.93
C VAL A 21 25.94 129.82 21.24
N ILE A 22 24.62 129.69 21.20
CA ILE A 22 23.93 128.54 20.62
C ILE A 22 23.34 128.96 19.27
N ARG A 23 23.81 128.31 18.20
CA ARG A 23 23.28 128.50 16.84
C ARG A 23 22.17 127.49 16.57
N ILE A 24 20.94 127.98 16.45
CA ILE A 24 19.77 127.16 16.12
C ILE A 24 19.58 127.19 14.59
N LYS A 25 19.68 126.04 13.93
CA LYS A 25 19.48 125.94 12.47
C LYS A 25 17.98 126.09 12.11
N PRO A 26 17.61 126.35 10.84
CA PRO A 26 16.22 126.25 10.40
C PRO A 26 15.60 124.91 10.81
N GLN A 27 14.33 124.93 11.23
CA GLN A 27 13.60 123.74 11.71
C GLN A 27 14.24 123.03 12.91
N GLN A 28 15.03 123.75 13.71
CA GLN A 28 15.45 123.28 15.02
C GLN A 28 14.85 124.16 16.12
N PHE A 29 14.69 123.59 17.30
CA PHE A 29 14.25 124.31 18.48
C PHE A 29 15.04 123.89 19.73
N ILE A 30 15.03 124.75 20.74
CA ILE A 30 15.61 124.50 22.07
C ILE A 30 14.65 124.95 23.16
N HIS A 31 14.88 124.47 24.38
CA HIS A 31 14.20 124.95 25.58
C HIS A 31 15.20 125.62 26.51
N VAL A 32 14.88 126.84 26.94
CA VAL A 32 15.71 127.66 27.83
C VAL A 32 14.94 127.96 29.10
N LEU A 33 15.52 127.60 30.25
CA LEU A 33 15.02 127.94 31.58
C LEU A 33 15.55 129.30 32.00
N ASP A 34 14.67 130.20 32.43
CA ASP A 34 15.07 131.36 33.21
C ASP A 34 15.04 131.01 34.70
N ASN A 35 16.19 130.98 35.37
CA ASN A 35 16.32 130.62 36.78
C ASN A 35 15.74 131.69 37.73
N ASN A 36 15.54 132.93 37.27
CA ASN A 36 14.93 133.98 38.10
C ASN A 36 13.41 133.81 38.18
N THR A 37 12.77 133.43 37.07
CA THR A 37 11.31 133.28 36.96
C THR A 37 10.85 131.83 37.08
N GLY A 38 11.76 130.86 36.93
CA GLY A 38 11.44 129.42 36.89
C GLY A 38 10.77 128.98 35.60
N VAL A 39 10.68 129.87 34.59
CA VAL A 39 9.90 129.65 33.36
C VAL A 39 10.79 129.06 32.29
N THR A 40 10.33 127.96 31.69
CA THR A 40 10.97 127.37 30.51
C THR A 40 10.26 127.86 29.26
N ARG A 41 11.01 128.54 28.38
CA ARG A 41 10.50 129.00 27.09
C ARG A 41 11.09 128.21 25.93
N LEU A 42 10.34 128.20 24.84
CA LEU A 42 10.72 127.63 23.56
C LEU A 42 11.41 128.69 22.70
N GLU A 43 12.56 128.35 22.11
CA GLU A 43 13.23 129.19 21.13
C GLU A 43 13.37 128.42 19.81
N VAL A 44 12.90 129.02 18.72
CA VAL A 44 12.81 128.42 17.39
C VAL A 44 13.84 129.05 16.46
N GLY A 45 14.54 128.27 15.64
CA GLY A 45 15.47 128.76 14.63
C GLY A 45 14.79 129.31 13.36
N PRO A 46 15.51 130.05 12.49
CA PRO A 46 16.96 130.27 12.52
C PRO A 46 17.34 131.52 13.33
N GLN A 47 17.98 131.31 14.47
CA GLN A 47 18.55 132.39 15.27
C GLN A 47 19.76 131.91 16.06
N THR A 48 20.64 132.84 16.40
CA THR A 48 21.79 132.57 17.27
C THR A 48 21.52 133.28 18.59
N ILE A 49 21.37 132.51 19.66
CA ILE A 49 21.03 133.03 20.99
C ILE A 49 22.26 132.93 21.87
N THR A 50 22.53 133.99 22.62
CA THR A 50 23.53 134.02 23.69
C THR A 50 22.81 133.93 25.03
N LEU A 51 23.03 132.86 25.79
CA LEU A 51 22.38 132.67 27.10
C LEU A 51 22.90 133.71 28.10
N ARG A 52 21.98 134.34 28.84
CA ARG A 52 22.29 135.27 29.93
C ARG A 52 22.66 134.50 31.21
N ASP A 53 23.28 135.16 32.19
CA ASP A 53 23.75 134.51 33.43
C ASP A 53 22.65 133.79 34.24
N HIS A 54 21.40 134.27 34.14
CA HIS A 54 20.24 133.66 34.79
C HIS A 54 19.54 132.61 33.92
N GLU A 55 20.00 132.36 32.70
CA GLU A 55 19.38 131.42 31.76
C GLU A 55 20.17 130.12 31.66
N ARG A 56 19.46 128.99 31.56
CA ARG A 56 20.04 127.66 31.44
C ARG A 56 19.39 126.88 30.29
N LEU A 57 20.21 126.29 29.43
CA LEU A 57 19.72 125.37 28.40
C LEU A 57 19.20 124.09 29.05
N ILE A 58 17.94 123.74 28.77
CA ILE A 58 17.34 122.45 29.17
C ILE A 58 17.47 121.43 28.04
N LEU A 59 17.06 121.81 26.82
CA LEU A 59 17.04 120.94 25.65
C LEU A 59 18.04 121.44 24.61
N LYS A 60 18.92 120.55 24.14
CA LYS A 60 19.85 120.84 23.04
C LYS A 60 19.08 121.01 21.72
N PRO A 61 19.66 121.64 20.67
CA PRO A 61 18.96 121.82 19.39
C PRO A 61 18.44 120.50 18.80
N GLU A 62 17.12 120.32 18.83
CA GLU A 62 16.42 119.15 18.26
C GLU A 62 15.67 119.56 16.99
N PRO A 63 15.52 118.64 16.01
CA PRO A 63 14.73 118.88 14.82
C PRO A 63 13.24 118.97 15.16
N MET A 64 12.52 119.86 14.47
CA MET A 64 11.06 119.88 14.49
C MET A 64 10.46 118.58 13.97
N ILE A 65 9.25 118.26 14.43
CA ILE A 65 8.52 117.09 13.97
C ILE A 65 7.91 117.38 12.60
N ILE A 66 8.16 116.49 11.65
CA ILE A 66 7.63 116.55 10.29
C ILE A 66 6.60 115.43 10.16
N VAL A 67 5.35 115.79 9.87
CA VAL A 67 4.27 114.82 9.61
C VAL A 67 3.93 114.88 8.12
N PRO A 68 4.32 113.86 7.31
CA PRO A 68 4.00 113.81 5.89
C PRO A 68 2.48 113.67 5.62
N PRO A 69 2.01 113.98 4.40
CA PRO A 69 0.64 113.67 3.98
C PRO A 69 0.31 112.20 4.20
N ARG A 70 -0.90 111.90 4.71
CA ARG A 70 -1.38 110.55 5.09
C ARG A 70 -0.65 109.89 6.27
N TYR A 71 0.12 110.66 7.03
CA TYR A 71 0.66 110.24 8.32
C TYR A 71 0.07 111.09 9.45
N TYR A 72 0.20 110.60 10.67
CA TYR A 72 -0.13 111.31 11.89
C TYR A 72 0.90 110.99 12.97
N CYS A 73 0.96 111.83 13.99
CA CYS A 73 1.69 111.51 15.22
C CYS A 73 0.85 111.86 16.45
N VAL A 74 1.12 111.20 17.56
CA VAL A 74 0.41 111.44 18.82
C VAL A 74 1.32 112.24 19.76
N VAL A 75 0.85 113.37 20.27
CA VAL A 75 1.58 114.21 21.22
C VAL A 75 0.90 114.11 22.58
N ALA A 76 1.66 113.74 23.62
CA ALA A 76 1.22 113.76 25.01
C ALA A 76 1.43 115.14 25.64
N ASN A 77 0.48 115.50 26.49
CA ASN A 77 0.41 116.80 27.17
C ASN A 77 0.36 117.97 26.18
N PRO A 78 -0.57 117.99 25.22
CA PRO A 78 -0.60 119.01 24.18
C PRO A 78 -0.85 120.40 24.76
N LEU A 79 -0.32 121.42 24.09
CA LEU A 79 -0.49 122.81 24.51
C LEU A 79 -1.96 123.28 24.48
N LEU A 80 -2.31 124.19 25.38
CA LEU A 80 -3.61 124.85 25.45
C LEU A 80 -3.64 126.02 24.45
N ARG A 81 -4.57 125.99 23.51
CA ARG A 81 -4.74 127.02 22.47
C ARG A 81 -5.93 127.93 22.76
N ASP A 82 -5.84 129.19 22.35
CA ASP A 82 -6.97 130.11 22.30
C ASP A 82 -7.82 129.91 21.02
N GLU A 83 -8.88 130.72 20.85
CA GLU A 83 -9.79 130.66 19.70
C GLU A 83 -9.09 130.94 18.35
N ASP A 84 -7.93 131.62 18.39
CA ASP A 84 -7.09 131.94 17.22
C ASP A 84 -5.95 130.90 17.01
N GLY A 85 -5.90 129.85 17.82
CA GLY A 85 -4.93 128.77 17.71
C GLY A 85 -3.54 129.07 18.30
N GLN A 86 -3.38 130.16 19.05
CA GLN A 86 -2.12 130.56 19.69
C GLN A 86 -1.97 129.96 21.10
N PRO A 87 -0.72 129.71 21.56
CA PRO A 87 -0.47 129.12 22.87
C PRO A 87 -0.83 130.07 24.03
N ILE A 88 -1.63 129.59 24.98
CA ILE A 88 -2.01 130.37 26.18
C ILE A 88 -0.89 130.28 27.23
N ALA A 89 -0.35 131.43 27.64
CA ALA A 89 0.62 131.54 28.73
C ALA A 89 -0.05 131.88 30.07
N ASP A 90 0.51 131.39 31.17
CA ASP A 90 0.11 131.75 32.53
C ASP A 90 0.61 133.16 32.93
N GLN A 91 0.21 133.67 34.10
CA GLN A 91 0.60 134.99 34.63
C GLN A 91 2.13 135.21 34.71
N HIS A 92 2.89 134.11 34.74
CA HIS A 92 4.36 134.10 34.77
C HIS A 92 5.01 133.90 33.39
N GLY A 93 4.24 133.72 32.31
CA GLY A 93 4.77 133.50 30.95
C GLY A 93 5.07 132.04 30.59
N GLN A 94 4.74 131.08 31.46
CA GLN A 94 4.83 129.63 31.17
C GLN A 94 3.64 129.17 30.34
N ILE A 95 3.87 128.43 29.26
CA ILE A 95 2.81 127.92 28.38
C ILE A 95 2.04 126.81 29.10
N ARG A 96 0.70 126.90 29.06
CA ARG A 96 -0.19 125.91 29.67
C ARG A 96 -0.37 124.70 28.76
N LEU A 97 -0.32 123.52 29.35
CA LEU A 97 -0.54 122.23 28.67
C LEU A 97 -1.77 121.54 29.25
N ARG A 98 -2.39 120.68 28.44
CA ARG A 98 -3.41 119.71 28.88
C ARG A 98 -2.72 118.46 29.41
N TYR A 99 -2.26 118.51 30.66
CA TYR A 99 -1.59 117.38 31.29
C TYR A 99 -2.50 116.14 31.35
N GLY A 100 -1.96 114.99 30.92
CA GLY A 100 -2.68 113.71 30.90
C GLY A 100 -3.58 113.50 29.67
N ASP A 101 -3.64 114.47 28.75
CA ASP A 101 -4.39 114.34 27.49
C ASP A 101 -3.44 114.05 26.32
N LEU A 102 -4.03 113.59 25.21
CA LEU A 102 -3.33 113.30 23.95
C LEU A 102 -3.89 114.18 22.83
N GLU A 103 -3.05 114.55 21.88
CA GLU A 103 -3.44 115.23 20.65
C GLU A 103 -2.87 114.49 19.45
N ILE A 104 -3.72 114.16 18.48
CA ILE A 104 -3.29 113.64 17.18
C ILE A 104 -3.03 114.82 16.26
N ARG A 105 -1.80 114.92 15.75
CA ARG A 105 -1.41 115.92 14.76
C ARG A 105 -1.26 115.25 13.40
N PHE A 106 -1.99 115.76 12.41
CA PHE A 106 -1.93 115.32 11.01
C PHE A 106 -0.88 116.13 10.24
N ALA A 107 -0.83 115.96 8.92
CA ALA A 107 0.06 116.69 8.04
C ALA A 107 -0.10 118.21 8.20
N GLN A 108 0.94 118.86 8.67
CA GLN A 108 1.04 120.31 8.89
C GLN A 108 2.50 120.76 8.76
N ASP A 109 2.72 122.07 8.79
CA ASP A 109 4.07 122.62 8.76
C ASP A 109 4.92 122.08 9.94
N PRO A 110 6.25 121.87 9.73
CA PRO A 110 7.12 121.35 10.78
C PRO A 110 6.99 122.16 12.07
N PHE A 111 6.68 121.46 13.16
CA PHE A 111 6.38 122.11 14.44
C PHE A 111 7.35 121.66 15.54
N PRO A 112 7.74 122.57 16.46
CA PRO A 112 8.52 122.22 17.63
C PRO A 112 7.64 121.59 18.71
N LEU A 113 8.24 120.85 19.63
CA LEU A 113 7.58 120.45 20.87
C LEU A 113 7.78 121.52 21.93
N TYR A 114 6.70 121.91 22.60
CA TYR A 114 6.79 122.83 23.74
C TYR A 114 7.36 122.13 24.98
N PRO A 115 7.90 122.88 25.97
CA PRO A 115 8.39 122.29 27.21
C PRO A 115 7.33 121.41 27.86
N ASN A 116 7.67 120.14 28.14
CA ASN A 116 6.80 119.06 28.65
C ASN A 116 5.79 118.42 27.68
N GLU A 117 5.69 118.88 26.42
CA GLU A 117 5.10 118.07 25.35
C GLU A 117 6.03 116.89 25.03
N LYS A 118 5.46 115.71 24.77
CA LYS A 118 6.24 114.52 24.38
C LYS A 118 5.60 113.83 23.20
N LEU A 119 6.40 113.44 22.22
CA LEU A 119 5.94 112.59 21.13
C LEU A 119 5.71 111.16 21.66
N VAL A 120 4.52 110.62 21.44
CA VAL A 120 4.14 109.26 21.79
C VAL A 120 4.29 108.38 20.55
N GLY A 121 5.36 107.60 20.51
CA GLY A 121 5.71 106.76 19.35
C GLY A 121 6.33 107.53 18.18
N ASP A 122 6.43 106.87 17.02
CA ASP A 122 6.92 107.46 15.77
C ASP A 122 5.76 107.94 14.88
N VAL A 123 6.08 108.77 13.88
CA VAL A 123 5.11 109.21 12.87
C VAL A 123 4.54 108.00 12.12
N THR A 124 3.23 107.78 12.23
CA THR A 124 2.54 106.56 11.78
C THR A 124 1.65 106.85 10.57
N GLN A 125 1.57 105.91 9.63
CA GLN A 125 0.72 106.04 8.45
C GLN A 125 -0.76 105.83 8.82
N LEU A 126 -1.66 106.60 8.22
CA LEU A 126 -3.10 106.39 8.37
C LEU A 126 -3.49 105.00 7.84
N ALA A 127 -4.33 104.28 8.60
CA ALA A 127 -4.78 102.95 8.24
C ALA A 127 -5.75 103.02 7.04
N VAL A 128 -5.40 102.33 5.96
CA VAL A 128 -6.26 102.16 4.78
C VAL A 128 -7.00 100.83 4.93
N VAL A 129 -8.32 100.90 4.88
CA VAL A 129 -9.21 99.74 4.99
C VAL A 129 -9.71 99.39 3.59
N GLU A 130 -9.45 98.17 3.14
CA GLU A 130 -9.81 97.69 1.82
C GLU A 130 -11.29 97.30 1.73
N THR A 131 -11.79 97.08 0.51
CA THR A 131 -13.11 96.45 0.30
C THR A 131 -13.17 95.08 0.96
N ASN A 132 -14.29 94.72 1.58
CA ASN A 132 -14.49 93.48 2.36
C ASN A 132 -13.64 93.39 3.64
N GLN A 133 -13.11 94.52 4.11
CA GLN A 133 -12.47 94.65 5.41
C GLN A 133 -13.15 95.74 6.24
N ALA A 134 -13.09 95.58 7.56
CA ALA A 134 -13.50 96.60 8.50
C ALA A 134 -12.54 96.68 9.68
N LEU A 135 -12.38 97.86 10.26
CA LEU A 135 -11.72 98.01 11.56
C LEU A 135 -12.77 97.95 12.65
N ARG A 136 -12.60 97.05 13.61
CA ARG A 136 -13.36 97.05 14.85
C ARG A 136 -12.79 98.13 15.77
N LEU A 137 -13.61 99.13 16.05
CA LEU A 137 -13.27 100.28 16.86
C LEU A 137 -13.95 100.17 18.22
N ARG A 138 -13.27 100.64 19.27
CA ARG A 138 -13.79 100.69 20.63
C ARG A 138 -13.58 102.08 21.23
N ALA A 139 -14.63 102.65 21.83
CA ALA A 139 -14.51 103.92 22.55
C ALA A 139 -13.82 103.70 23.91
N ILE A 140 -12.77 104.47 24.21
CA ILE A 140 -12.06 104.44 25.50
C ILE A 140 -12.71 105.40 26.50
N ARG A 141 -13.28 106.51 26.02
CA ARG A 141 -13.98 107.54 26.81
C ARG A 141 -15.22 108.06 26.09
N ASP A 142 -16.15 108.65 26.82
CA ASP A 142 -17.38 109.20 26.25
C ASP A 142 -17.07 110.36 25.30
N PHE A 143 -17.62 110.32 24.09
CA PHE A 143 -17.48 111.40 23.12
C PHE A 143 -18.63 111.48 22.12
N THR A 144 -18.78 112.65 21.50
CA THR A 144 -19.75 112.86 20.45
C THR A 144 -19.08 112.60 19.10
N ASP A 145 -19.55 111.56 18.41
CA ASP A 145 -19.11 111.25 17.06
C ASP A 145 -20.05 111.91 16.04
N THR A 146 -19.49 112.50 14.99
CA THR A 146 -20.26 113.01 13.86
C THR A 146 -20.03 112.08 12.69
N VAL A 147 -21.01 111.23 12.41
CA VAL A 147 -20.95 110.28 11.30
C VAL A 147 -21.70 110.89 10.12
N THR A 148 -20.98 111.07 9.03
CA THR A 148 -21.55 111.57 7.78
C THR A 148 -21.93 110.38 6.92
N ARG A 149 -23.23 110.14 6.72
CA ARG A 149 -23.72 109.04 5.87
C ARG A 149 -24.30 109.64 4.60
N ILE A 150 -23.87 109.12 3.45
CA ILE A 150 -24.49 109.43 2.16
C ILE A 150 -25.61 108.42 1.98
N VAL A 151 -26.86 108.86 2.09
CA VAL A 151 -28.05 108.06 1.84
C VAL A 151 -28.77 108.71 0.66
N ASP A 152 -29.01 107.96 -0.42
CA ASP A 152 -29.71 108.43 -1.63
C ASP A 152 -29.15 109.72 -2.26
N GLY A 153 -27.83 109.94 -2.17
CA GLY A 153 -27.16 111.11 -2.76
C GLY A 153 -27.22 112.39 -1.92
N GLU A 154 -27.86 112.36 -0.74
CA GLU A 154 -27.86 113.44 0.23
C GLU A 154 -26.94 113.14 1.41
N THR A 155 -26.17 114.15 1.83
CA THR A 155 -25.24 114.06 2.95
C THR A 155 -26.00 114.30 4.25
N GLN A 156 -26.28 113.24 5.00
CA GLN A 156 -26.89 113.34 6.33
C GLN A 156 -25.79 113.22 7.39
N THR A 157 -25.68 114.24 8.25
CA THR A 157 -24.75 114.24 9.38
C THR A 157 -25.53 113.85 10.64
N GLU A 158 -25.28 112.66 11.14
CA GLU A 158 -25.84 112.20 12.42
C GLU A 158 -24.80 112.34 13.52
N THR A 159 -25.19 112.96 14.63
CA THR A 159 -24.37 113.06 15.83
C THR A 159 -24.72 111.91 16.76
N ILE A 160 -23.78 110.99 16.97
CA ILE A 160 -23.93 109.80 17.80
C ILE A 160 -23.14 110.01 19.09
N ASN A 161 -23.79 109.87 20.24
CA ASN A 161 -23.09 109.88 21.53
C ASN A 161 -22.53 108.48 21.78
N ARG A 162 -21.21 108.32 21.71
CA ARG A 162 -20.50 107.06 22.00
C ARG A 162 -20.14 107.03 23.48
N LEU A 163 -20.52 105.96 24.18
CA LEU A 163 -20.14 105.71 25.56
C LEU A 163 -18.83 104.91 25.62
N ALA A 164 -18.08 105.04 26.70
CA ALA A 164 -16.89 104.24 26.94
C ALA A 164 -17.23 102.73 26.92
N GLY A 165 -16.53 101.98 26.08
CA GLY A 165 -16.75 100.55 25.84
C GLY A 165 -17.61 100.23 24.61
N ASP A 166 -18.26 101.22 23.99
CA ASP A 166 -19.02 100.99 22.76
C ASP A 166 -18.10 100.51 21.63
N GLU A 167 -18.55 99.49 20.88
CA GLU A 167 -17.83 98.94 19.74
C GLU A 167 -18.61 99.14 18.43
N TRP A 168 -17.90 99.47 17.35
CA TRP A 168 -18.49 99.60 16.01
C TRP A 168 -17.48 99.26 14.92
N LEU A 169 -17.96 99.07 13.69
CA LEU A 169 -17.11 98.82 12.53
C LEU A 169 -16.92 100.11 11.73
N PHE A 170 -15.68 100.34 11.29
CA PHE A 170 -15.37 101.23 10.18
C PHE A 170 -15.17 100.38 8.93
N GLU A 171 -16.19 100.32 8.08
CA GLU A 171 -16.22 99.51 6.85
C GLU A 171 -15.43 100.19 5.72
N GLY A 172 -14.59 99.43 5.02
CA GLY A 172 -13.90 99.91 3.83
C GLY A 172 -14.82 99.97 2.59
N PRO A 173 -14.38 100.63 1.49
CA PRO A 173 -13.05 101.20 1.31
C PRO A 173 -12.93 102.62 1.88
N GLY A 174 -11.92 102.86 2.71
CA GLY A 174 -11.73 104.17 3.34
C GLY A 174 -10.41 104.30 4.10
N THR A 175 -9.93 105.52 4.31
CA THR A 175 -8.79 105.79 5.20
C THR A 175 -9.34 106.16 6.57
N TYR A 176 -9.02 105.36 7.59
CA TYR A 176 -9.43 105.63 8.96
C TYR A 176 -8.61 106.79 9.53
N ILE A 177 -9.32 107.80 10.03
CA ILE A 177 -8.73 108.96 10.71
C ILE A 177 -8.78 108.66 12.22
N PRO A 178 -7.63 108.41 12.87
CA PRO A 178 -7.59 108.04 14.27
C PRO A 178 -8.04 109.20 15.16
N ARG A 179 -8.70 108.85 16.26
CA ARG A 179 -9.13 109.76 17.33
C ARG A 179 -8.54 109.31 18.64
N VAL A 180 -8.33 110.25 19.56
CA VAL A 180 -7.76 109.94 20.88
C VAL A 180 -8.75 109.22 21.80
N GLU A 181 -10.05 109.35 21.51
CA GLU A 181 -11.14 108.66 22.19
C GLU A 181 -11.32 107.20 21.74
N VAL A 182 -10.70 106.77 20.63
CA VAL A 182 -11.03 105.52 19.94
C VAL A 182 -9.81 104.63 19.77
N GLU A 183 -9.94 103.39 20.20
CA GLU A 183 -8.96 102.32 20.01
C GLU A 183 -9.34 101.45 18.82
N VAL A 184 -8.35 101.06 18.01
CA VAL A 184 -8.54 100.03 16.97
C VAL A 184 -8.27 98.67 17.63
N VAL A 185 -9.30 97.83 17.73
CA VAL A 185 -9.23 96.51 18.37
C VAL A 185 -8.64 95.47 17.41
N GLU A 186 -9.24 95.31 16.23
CA GLU A 186 -8.84 94.32 15.23
C GLU A 186 -9.30 94.70 13.82
N THR A 187 -8.73 94.04 12.81
CA THR A 187 -9.21 94.10 11.43
C THR A 187 -10.07 92.87 11.14
N VAL A 188 -11.33 93.08 10.80
CA VAL A 188 -12.30 92.04 10.45
C VAL A 188 -12.36 91.90 8.94
N THR A 189 -12.19 90.68 8.43
CA THR A 189 -12.32 90.36 7.01
C THR A 189 -13.66 89.67 6.74
N ALA A 190 -14.25 89.92 5.58
CA ALA A 190 -15.46 89.22 5.16
C ALA A 190 -15.18 87.73 4.85
N GLU A 191 -16.10 86.86 5.22
CA GLU A 191 -16.08 85.43 4.92
C GLU A 191 -16.78 85.16 3.58
N VAL A 192 -16.17 84.37 2.71
CA VAL A 192 -16.70 84.11 1.36
C VAL A 192 -17.58 82.85 1.38
N ILE A 193 -18.88 83.04 1.20
CA ILE A 193 -19.88 81.97 1.08
C ILE A 193 -19.94 81.53 -0.39
N LYS A 194 -19.57 80.28 -0.66
CA LYS A 194 -19.66 79.68 -2.00
C LYS A 194 -21.07 79.11 -2.26
N PRO A 195 -21.40 78.76 -3.52
CA PRO A 195 -22.61 78.01 -3.81
C PRO A 195 -22.71 76.72 -2.97
N ASN A 196 -23.92 76.37 -2.55
CA ASN A 196 -24.21 75.22 -1.68
C ASN A 196 -23.54 75.27 -0.29
N GLN A 197 -23.22 76.47 0.18
CA GLN A 197 -22.70 76.70 1.53
C GLN A 197 -23.56 77.73 2.27
N ALA A 198 -23.54 77.67 3.59
CA ALA A 198 -24.10 78.69 4.45
C ALA A 198 -23.13 79.04 5.57
N LEU A 199 -23.11 80.31 5.97
CA LEU A 199 -22.32 80.80 7.10
C LEU A 199 -23.13 80.69 8.38
N HIS A 200 -22.60 79.98 9.38
CA HIS A 200 -23.19 79.81 10.70
C HIS A 200 -22.70 80.91 11.63
N LEU A 201 -23.65 81.71 12.12
CA LEU A 201 -23.41 82.85 12.99
C LEU A 201 -24.06 82.65 14.35
N LEU A 202 -23.43 83.24 15.37
CA LEU A 202 -23.91 83.34 16.74
C LEU A 202 -23.97 84.80 17.16
N ALA A 203 -25.07 85.22 17.76
CA ALA A 203 -25.20 86.56 18.32
C ALA A 203 -24.54 86.62 19.70
N ARG A 204 -23.47 87.43 19.85
CA ARG A 204 -22.82 87.69 21.15
C ARG A 204 -23.70 88.50 22.09
N GLN A 205 -24.44 89.45 21.53
CA GLN A 205 -25.38 90.32 22.24
C GLN A 205 -26.69 90.41 21.46
N ASN A 206 -27.70 91.08 22.04
CA ASN A 206 -28.92 91.38 21.31
C ASN A 206 -28.59 92.37 20.18
N CYS A 207 -28.58 91.88 18.95
CA CYS A 207 -28.21 92.66 17.78
C CYS A 207 -29.28 92.57 16.69
N THR A 208 -29.10 93.35 15.63
CA THR A 208 -29.89 93.22 14.41
C THR A 208 -28.94 92.76 13.33
N ASP A 209 -29.24 91.63 12.71
CA ASP A 209 -28.40 91.07 11.65
C ASP A 209 -28.45 91.94 10.37
N ARG A 210 -27.57 91.64 9.40
CA ARG A 210 -27.55 92.37 8.12
C ARG A 210 -28.85 92.25 7.31
N GLN A 211 -29.64 91.20 7.54
CA GLN A 211 -30.95 90.99 6.92
C GLN A 211 -32.09 91.72 7.65
N ARG A 212 -31.77 92.54 8.66
CA ARG A 212 -32.69 93.32 9.51
C ARG A 212 -33.56 92.49 10.46
N ASN A 213 -33.19 91.24 10.73
CA ASN A 213 -33.84 90.42 11.75
C ASN A 213 -33.25 90.71 13.12
N ARG A 214 -34.11 90.76 14.15
CA ARG A 214 -33.66 90.92 15.53
C ARG A 214 -33.17 89.59 16.08
N ARG A 215 -31.93 89.56 16.55
CA ARG A 215 -31.28 88.39 17.14
C ARG A 215 -31.10 88.58 18.64
N ARG A 216 -31.35 87.52 19.40
CA ARG A 216 -31.10 87.51 20.85
C ARG A 216 -29.69 87.03 21.13
N ALA A 217 -29.12 87.46 22.25
CA ALA A 217 -27.83 86.93 22.71
C ALA A 217 -27.87 85.40 22.84
N GLY A 218 -26.89 84.72 22.25
CA GLY A 218 -26.80 83.27 22.16
C GLY A 218 -27.66 82.62 21.06
N GLU A 219 -28.39 83.41 20.26
CA GLU A 219 -29.13 82.89 19.10
C GLU A 219 -28.16 82.54 17.96
N GLU A 220 -28.41 81.41 17.31
CA GLU A 220 -27.65 80.92 16.17
C GLU A 220 -28.54 80.91 14.92
N TRP A 221 -27.97 81.29 13.77
CA TRP A 221 -28.66 81.26 12.47
C TRP A 221 -27.68 81.05 11.32
N LEU A 222 -28.23 80.81 10.13
CA LEU A 222 -27.48 80.63 8.90
C LEU A 222 -27.70 81.79 7.92
N VAL A 223 -26.62 82.24 7.28
CA VAL A 223 -26.64 83.13 6.12
C VAL A 223 -26.36 82.30 4.88
N ARG A 224 -27.32 82.28 3.94
CA ARG A 224 -27.27 81.46 2.71
C ARG A 224 -26.98 82.28 1.45
N GLU A 225 -26.84 83.60 1.56
CA GLU A 225 -26.56 84.48 0.43
C GLU A 225 -25.11 84.28 -0.05
N GLU A 226 -24.94 83.97 -1.33
CA GLU A 226 -23.62 83.78 -1.93
C GLU A 226 -22.85 85.11 -1.98
N GLY A 227 -21.56 85.08 -1.65
CA GLY A 227 -20.70 86.25 -1.69
C GLY A 227 -19.91 86.48 -0.41
N ALA A 228 -19.28 87.65 -0.31
CA ALA A 228 -18.51 88.04 0.85
C ALA A 228 -19.44 88.60 1.94
N TYR A 229 -19.55 87.90 3.06
CA TYR A 229 -20.31 88.32 4.22
C TYR A 229 -19.37 88.92 5.26
N LEU A 230 -19.51 90.22 5.54
CA LEU A 230 -18.73 90.90 6.58
C LEU A 230 -19.49 90.85 7.91
N PRO A 231 -19.00 90.07 8.91
CA PRO A 231 -19.68 89.92 10.20
C PRO A 231 -19.82 91.26 10.93
N GLY A 232 -20.98 91.47 11.55
CA GLY A 232 -21.20 92.59 12.48
C GLY A 232 -20.38 92.47 13.77
N VAL A 233 -20.35 93.54 14.57
CA VAL A 233 -19.61 93.58 15.85
C VAL A 233 -20.03 92.48 16.83
N ASP A 234 -21.34 92.24 16.86
CA ASP A 234 -22.01 91.29 17.75
C ASP A 234 -22.26 89.93 17.06
N GLU A 235 -21.80 89.75 15.82
CA GLU A 235 -21.93 88.50 15.08
C GLU A 235 -20.62 87.73 15.17
N GLU A 236 -20.69 86.53 15.75
CA GLU A 236 -19.56 85.61 15.82
C GLU A 236 -19.71 84.53 14.76
N VAL A 237 -18.68 84.39 13.93
CA VAL A 237 -18.62 83.34 12.91
C VAL A 237 -18.26 82.02 13.59
N ILE A 238 -19.18 81.05 13.57
CA ILE A 238 -18.92 79.68 14.02
C ILE A 238 -18.21 78.90 12.91
N GLY A 239 -18.70 79.00 11.67
CA GLY A 239 -18.11 78.28 10.54
C GLY A 239 -19.01 78.20 9.31
N ILE A 240 -18.59 77.41 8.32
CA ILE A 240 -19.33 77.20 7.07
C ILE A 240 -19.97 75.80 7.09
N ILE A 241 -21.27 75.73 6.81
CA ILE A 241 -22.03 74.49 6.64
C ILE A 241 -22.17 74.20 5.15
N ASN A 242 -21.79 72.98 4.75
CA ASN A 242 -21.97 72.50 3.38
C ASN A 242 -23.34 71.85 3.22
N ALA A 243 -23.92 71.97 2.03
CA ALA A 243 -25.13 71.27 1.68
C ALA A 243 -24.90 69.78 1.40
N TYR A 244 -25.92 68.97 1.69
CA TYR A 244 -26.02 67.58 1.25
C TYR A 244 -26.71 67.52 -0.10
N ILE A 245 -26.15 66.73 -1.02
CA ILE A 245 -26.70 66.50 -2.35
C ILE A 245 -27.57 65.25 -2.26
N LEU A 246 -28.88 65.41 -2.47
CA LEU A 246 -29.85 64.33 -2.46
C LEU A 246 -30.04 63.80 -3.88
N THR A 247 -30.35 62.51 -3.97
CA THR A 247 -30.60 61.83 -5.25
C THR A 247 -31.82 60.93 -5.09
N GLU A 248 -32.38 60.42 -6.17
CA GLU A 248 -33.46 59.42 -6.10
C GLU A 248 -33.08 58.18 -5.26
N GLN A 249 -31.78 57.94 -5.04
CA GLN A 249 -31.27 56.82 -4.23
C GLN A 249 -30.90 57.19 -2.80
N LYS A 250 -30.86 58.49 -2.45
CA LYS A 250 -30.38 58.98 -1.16
C LYS A 250 -31.35 59.99 -0.56
N ALA A 251 -31.82 59.68 0.64
CA ALA A 251 -32.54 60.61 1.49
C ALA A 251 -31.67 61.02 2.69
N LEU A 252 -31.96 62.18 3.27
CA LEU A 252 -31.28 62.67 4.47
C LEU A 252 -32.18 62.52 5.68
N HIS A 253 -31.71 61.80 6.69
CA HIS A 253 -32.40 61.62 7.96
C HIS A 253 -32.02 62.72 8.93
N LEU A 254 -33.03 63.53 9.28
CA LEU A 254 -32.90 64.68 10.17
C LEU A 254 -33.68 64.46 11.47
N LYS A 255 -33.19 65.09 12.52
CA LYS A 255 -33.82 65.15 13.84
C LYS A 255 -33.91 66.58 14.34
N ALA A 256 -35.06 67.00 14.84
CA ALA A 256 -35.23 68.34 15.38
C ALA A 256 -34.62 68.48 16.79
N LYS A 257 -33.65 69.39 16.98
CA LYS A 257 -33.07 69.72 18.30
C LYS A 257 -34.05 70.46 19.21
N ARG A 258 -34.93 71.28 18.62
CA ARG A 258 -35.97 72.07 19.32
C ARG A 258 -37.20 72.18 18.43
N THR A 259 -38.30 72.71 18.97
CA THR A 259 -39.49 72.98 18.15
C THR A 259 -39.24 74.19 17.26
N PHE A 260 -39.31 74.00 15.94
CA PHE A 260 -39.12 75.07 14.95
C PHE A 260 -39.94 74.77 13.67
N THR A 261 -39.93 75.70 12.73
CA THR A 261 -40.53 75.50 11.40
C THR A 261 -39.40 75.31 10.41
N ASP A 262 -39.42 74.20 9.66
CA ASP A 262 -38.39 73.89 8.68
C ASP A 262 -38.48 74.80 7.44
N ILE A 263 -37.47 74.71 6.57
CA ILE A 263 -37.42 75.49 5.32
C ILE A 263 -38.61 75.20 4.37
N PHE A 264 -39.23 74.04 4.52
CA PHE A 264 -40.40 73.60 3.75
C PHE A 264 -41.73 74.07 4.36
N GLY A 265 -41.69 74.83 5.46
CA GLY A 265 -42.87 75.36 6.14
C GLY A 265 -43.60 74.35 7.04
N ARG A 266 -43.02 73.18 7.32
CA ARG A 266 -43.59 72.15 8.20
C ARG A 266 -43.13 72.39 9.64
N GLN A 267 -44.07 72.30 10.58
CA GLN A 267 -43.75 72.45 12.00
C GLN A 267 -43.14 71.16 12.55
N ARG A 268 -41.92 71.23 13.09
CA ARG A 268 -41.20 70.11 13.70
C ARG A 268 -41.13 70.30 15.20
N LYS A 269 -41.52 69.31 15.99
CA LYS A 269 -41.37 69.32 17.46
C LYS A 269 -40.00 68.79 17.84
N ALA A 270 -39.52 69.19 19.02
CA ALA A 270 -38.25 68.70 19.54
C ALA A 270 -38.25 67.16 19.62
N GLY A 271 -37.25 66.52 19.00
CA GLY A 271 -37.10 65.08 18.93
C GLY A 271 -37.81 64.41 17.75
N ASP A 272 -38.62 65.12 16.97
CA ASP A 272 -39.21 64.58 15.75
C ASP A 272 -38.10 64.23 14.75
N GLU A 273 -38.27 63.10 14.05
CA GLU A 273 -37.35 62.61 13.03
C GLU A 273 -38.08 62.49 11.69
N TRP A 274 -37.42 62.88 10.59
CA TRP A 274 -37.99 62.78 9.25
C TRP A 274 -36.90 62.59 8.20
N LEU A 275 -37.33 62.24 6.98
CA LEU A 275 -36.48 62.20 5.81
C LEU A 275 -36.71 63.44 4.94
N VAL A 276 -35.63 63.99 4.41
CA VAL A 276 -35.66 64.91 3.26
C VAL A 276 -35.25 64.11 2.04
N THR A 277 -36.13 64.04 1.06
CA THR A 277 -35.91 63.28 -0.17
C THR A 277 -35.63 64.22 -1.35
N PHE A 278 -35.25 63.64 -2.49
CA PHE A 278 -35.07 64.39 -3.74
C PHE A 278 -36.34 65.13 -4.19
N GLU A 279 -37.53 64.65 -3.81
CA GLU A 279 -38.80 65.34 -4.11
C GLU A 279 -38.98 66.64 -3.32
N ASP A 280 -38.40 66.73 -2.11
CA ASP A 280 -38.47 67.94 -1.29
C ASP A 280 -37.40 68.96 -1.74
N ALA A 281 -36.15 68.52 -1.94
CA ALA A 281 -35.06 69.36 -2.44
C ALA A 281 -33.92 68.52 -3.06
N GLU A 282 -33.29 69.00 -4.14
CA GLU A 282 -32.08 68.38 -4.70
C GLU A 282 -30.86 68.56 -3.78
N ILE A 283 -30.84 69.67 -3.05
CA ILE A 283 -29.73 70.09 -2.19
C ILE A 283 -30.31 70.61 -0.88
N HIS A 284 -29.91 70.02 0.24
CA HIS A 284 -30.37 70.45 1.57
C HIS A 284 -29.21 70.90 2.45
N ILE A 285 -29.25 72.15 2.91
CA ILE A 285 -28.33 72.66 3.93
C ILE A 285 -29.03 72.47 5.28
N PRO A 286 -28.51 71.61 6.18
CA PRO A 286 -29.08 71.41 7.50
C PRO A 286 -29.14 72.73 8.25
N ASP A 287 -30.33 73.06 8.76
CA ASP A 287 -30.51 74.25 9.58
C ASP A 287 -29.92 74.06 10.99
N VAL A 288 -29.75 75.15 11.74
CA VAL A 288 -29.17 75.15 13.10
C VAL A 288 -29.90 74.19 14.04
N TYR A 289 -31.22 74.07 13.86
CA TYR A 289 -32.09 73.24 14.69
C TYR A 289 -32.30 71.83 14.13
N GLU A 290 -31.69 71.52 13.01
CA GLU A 290 -31.66 70.20 12.40
C GLU A 290 -30.38 69.49 12.81
N ASP A 291 -30.52 68.27 13.30
CA ASP A 291 -29.41 67.36 13.55
C ASP A 291 -29.41 66.29 12.47
N VAL A 292 -28.29 66.13 11.78
CA VAL A 292 -28.15 65.10 10.75
C VAL A 292 -27.84 63.77 11.44
N VAL A 293 -28.79 62.83 11.37
CA VAL A 293 -28.61 61.48 11.90
C VAL A 293 -27.81 60.64 10.89
N GLY A 294 -28.10 60.77 9.60
CA GLY A 294 -27.37 60.07 8.53
C GLY A 294 -28.03 60.16 7.15
N GLU A 295 -27.40 59.53 6.15
CA GLU A 295 -27.97 59.32 4.82
C GLU A 295 -28.66 57.94 4.78
N VAL A 296 -29.90 57.89 4.27
CA VAL A 296 -30.68 56.66 4.09
C VAL A 296 -30.71 56.32 2.62
N THR A 297 -30.31 55.09 2.28
CA THR A 297 -30.34 54.58 0.91
C THR A 297 -31.73 54.04 0.57
N ILE A 298 -32.15 54.20 -0.68
CA ILE A 298 -33.42 53.64 -1.16
C ILE A 298 -33.38 52.11 -1.09
N THR A 299 -34.46 51.51 -0.61
CA THR A 299 -34.69 50.07 -0.64
C THR A 299 -35.49 49.75 -1.89
N THR A 300 -34.94 48.93 -2.77
CA THR A 300 -35.59 48.53 -4.02
C THR A 300 -35.96 47.06 -3.98
N LEU A 301 -37.22 46.75 -4.26
CA LEU A 301 -37.73 45.39 -4.44
C LEU A 301 -37.93 45.12 -5.93
N SER A 302 -37.46 43.97 -6.41
CA SER A 302 -37.78 43.44 -7.73
C SER A 302 -39.12 42.67 -7.74
N ASP A 303 -39.55 42.21 -8.92
CA ASP A 303 -40.79 41.43 -9.09
C ASP A 303 -40.77 40.08 -8.33
N HIS A 304 -39.58 39.57 -7.98
CA HIS A 304 -39.39 38.32 -7.26
C HIS A 304 -38.89 38.50 -5.82
N GLU A 305 -39.00 39.71 -5.30
CA GLU A 305 -38.57 40.07 -3.95
C GLU A 305 -39.73 40.68 -3.14
N TRP A 306 -39.70 40.45 -1.84
CA TRP A 306 -40.66 40.97 -0.88
C TRP A 306 -39.96 41.21 0.46
N CYS A 307 -40.55 42.04 1.32
CA CYS A 307 -40.04 42.24 2.67
C CYS A 307 -41.16 42.53 3.65
N ILE A 308 -40.88 42.30 4.94
CA ILE A 308 -41.75 42.72 6.05
C ILE A 308 -41.13 43.95 6.68
N VAL A 309 -41.88 45.05 6.65
CA VAL A 309 -41.56 46.29 7.35
C VAL A 309 -42.20 46.23 8.74
N LEU A 310 -41.36 46.37 9.77
CA LEU A 310 -41.77 46.51 11.16
C LEU A 310 -42.06 47.98 11.45
N ASP A 311 -43.09 48.20 12.27
CA ASP A 311 -43.54 49.51 12.74
C ASP A 311 -43.80 50.51 11.60
N PRO A 312 -44.59 50.11 10.56
CA PRO A 312 -44.85 50.95 9.40
C PRO A 312 -45.46 52.29 9.81
N ILE A 313 -45.12 53.34 9.08
CA ILE A 313 -45.62 54.69 9.38
C ILE A 313 -47.07 54.85 8.94
N ASP A 314 -47.90 55.43 9.81
CA ASP A 314 -49.27 55.82 9.50
C ASP A 314 -49.35 57.09 8.63
N GLU A 315 -50.53 57.41 8.09
CA GLU A 315 -50.78 58.66 7.34
C GLU A 315 -50.50 59.93 8.18
N SER A 316 -50.38 59.79 9.50
CA SER A 316 -50.06 60.86 10.45
C SER A 316 -48.54 61.03 10.68
N GLY A 317 -47.70 60.25 10.00
CA GLY A 317 -46.24 60.34 10.07
C GLY A 317 -45.62 59.70 11.32
N LYS A 318 -46.34 58.79 12.00
CA LYS A 318 -45.86 58.09 13.21
C LYS A 318 -45.74 56.58 13.01
N PRO A 319 -44.71 55.94 13.60
CA PRO A 319 -44.53 54.48 13.51
C PRO A 319 -45.60 53.74 14.33
N GLN A 320 -46.22 52.73 13.72
CA GLN A 320 -47.22 51.88 14.36
C GLN A 320 -46.54 50.72 15.10
N LEU A 321 -46.13 50.96 16.35
CA LEU A 321 -45.37 49.99 17.15
C LEU A 321 -46.08 48.62 17.25
N GLY A 322 -45.37 47.57 16.88
CA GLY A 322 -45.82 46.17 16.90
C GLY A 322 -46.53 45.71 15.64
N MET A 323 -46.85 46.60 14.69
CA MET A 323 -47.46 46.23 13.42
C MET A 323 -46.42 45.77 12.40
N ARG A 324 -46.86 44.95 11.45
CA ARG A 324 -46.03 44.39 10.38
C ARG A 324 -46.75 44.62 9.06
N GLU A 325 -46.02 45.10 8.06
CA GLU A 325 -46.55 45.34 6.72
C GLU A 325 -45.72 44.56 5.70
N VAL A 326 -46.39 43.77 4.86
CA VAL A 326 -45.75 43.09 3.73
C VAL A 326 -45.72 44.05 2.54
N ARG A 327 -44.52 44.40 2.07
CA ARG A 327 -44.30 45.14 0.82
C ARG A 327 -43.78 44.18 -0.24
N GLN A 328 -44.41 44.17 -1.41
CA GLN A 328 -44.10 43.26 -2.52
C GLN A 328 -44.19 43.96 -3.87
N GLY A 329 -43.53 43.37 -4.87
CA GLY A 329 -43.54 43.85 -6.26
C GLY A 329 -42.54 44.97 -6.51
N ARG A 330 -42.36 45.33 -7.79
CA ARG A 330 -41.41 46.36 -8.23
C ARG A 330 -41.73 47.72 -7.61
N THR A 331 -41.11 47.97 -6.48
CA THR A 331 -41.31 49.17 -5.65
C THR A 331 -39.96 49.64 -5.14
N SER A 332 -39.83 50.95 -4.95
CA SER A 332 -38.62 51.55 -4.42
C SER A 332 -39.06 52.57 -3.38
N PHE A 333 -38.60 52.40 -2.16
CA PHE A 333 -39.04 53.21 -1.02
C PHE A 333 -37.88 53.44 -0.05
N PHE A 334 -37.96 54.51 0.73
CA PHE A 334 -37.03 54.74 1.84
C PHE A 334 -37.63 54.16 3.13
N LEU A 335 -36.80 53.57 3.97
CA LEU A 335 -37.21 53.20 5.32
C LEU A 335 -37.30 54.47 6.14
N HIS A 336 -38.51 54.78 6.61
CA HIS A 336 -38.70 55.96 7.44
C HIS A 336 -38.12 55.78 8.85
N PRO A 337 -37.86 56.87 9.59
CA PRO A 337 -37.36 56.79 10.96
C PRO A 337 -38.31 55.99 11.85
N GLY A 338 -37.82 54.88 12.42
CA GLY A 338 -38.60 53.93 13.20
C GLY A 338 -38.99 52.65 12.45
N GLU A 339 -38.98 52.67 11.11
CA GLU A 339 -39.18 51.46 10.32
C GLU A 339 -37.90 50.61 10.29
N SER A 340 -38.08 49.30 10.31
CA SER A 340 -36.98 48.35 10.10
C SER A 340 -37.46 47.13 9.34
N LEU A 341 -36.56 46.45 8.63
CA LEU A 341 -36.89 45.20 7.95
C LEU A 341 -36.69 44.02 8.90
N GLU A 342 -37.69 43.15 9.05
CA GLU A 342 -37.62 42.00 9.99
C GLU A 342 -36.51 41.03 9.58
N ASN A 343 -36.52 40.59 8.31
CA ASN A 343 -35.58 39.61 7.75
C ASN A 343 -34.90 40.14 6.48
N GLY A 344 -34.80 41.46 6.32
CA GLY A 344 -34.30 42.10 5.10
C GLY A 344 -35.21 41.86 3.88
N ILE A 345 -34.62 41.95 2.68
CA ILE A 345 -35.27 41.63 1.42
C ILE A 345 -35.21 40.12 1.21
N GLN A 346 -36.37 39.49 1.01
CA GLN A 346 -36.52 38.05 0.81
C GLN A 346 -36.99 37.76 -0.61
N ASN A 347 -36.61 36.59 -1.13
CA ASN A 347 -37.12 36.13 -2.41
C ASN A 347 -38.50 35.49 -2.24
N ILE A 348 -39.35 35.63 -3.25
CA ILE A 348 -40.63 34.93 -3.33
C ILE A 348 -40.40 33.41 -3.36
N TYR A 349 -41.29 32.64 -2.74
CA TYR A 349 -41.23 31.19 -2.83
C TYR A 349 -41.79 30.72 -4.17
N VAL A 350 -40.90 30.45 -5.11
CA VAL A 350 -41.24 29.79 -6.38
C VAL A 350 -41.34 28.29 -6.13
N LEU A 351 -42.55 27.72 -6.29
CA LEU A 351 -42.81 26.30 -6.13
C LEU A 351 -42.95 25.64 -7.50
N SER A 352 -42.21 24.55 -7.71
CA SER A 352 -42.39 23.67 -8.88
C SER A 352 -43.49 22.63 -8.64
N GLU A 353 -43.89 21.89 -9.68
CA GLU A 353 -44.95 20.86 -9.60
C GLU A 353 -44.70 19.77 -8.54
N LEU A 354 -43.43 19.52 -8.19
CA LEU A 354 -43.02 18.52 -7.21
C LEU A 354 -42.66 19.12 -5.84
N GLU A 355 -42.94 20.40 -5.64
CA GLU A 355 -42.65 21.13 -4.41
C GLU A 355 -43.92 21.65 -3.76
N SER A 356 -43.90 21.72 -2.44
CA SER A 356 -44.98 22.30 -1.64
C SER A 356 -44.44 23.01 -0.42
N LEU A 357 -45.12 24.06 0.05
CA LEU A 357 -44.83 24.67 1.34
C LEU A 357 -45.77 24.13 2.39
N LEU A 358 -45.20 23.73 3.53
CA LEU A 358 -45.95 23.51 4.75
C LEU A 358 -46.10 24.84 5.48
N LEU A 359 -47.34 25.26 5.67
CA LEU A 359 -47.70 26.53 6.29
C LEU A 359 -48.32 26.28 7.66
N ARG A 360 -48.11 27.22 8.57
CA ARG A 360 -48.73 27.29 9.90
C ARG A 360 -49.37 28.64 10.11
N ALA A 361 -50.64 28.66 10.52
CA ALA A 361 -51.31 29.89 10.94
C ALA A 361 -50.80 30.31 12.34
N LYS A 362 -50.25 31.52 12.47
CA LYS A 362 -49.94 32.14 13.77
C LYS A 362 -51.18 32.77 14.38
N GLU A 363 -51.99 33.40 13.54
CA GLU A 363 -53.24 34.06 13.89
C GLU A 363 -54.39 33.50 13.04
N ALA A 364 -55.63 33.82 13.41
CA ALA A 364 -56.79 33.39 12.64
C ALA A 364 -56.77 34.10 11.27
N PHE A 365 -56.66 33.33 10.20
CA PHE A 365 -56.48 33.84 8.85
C PHE A 365 -57.46 33.16 7.89
N ASN A 366 -57.97 33.92 6.94
CA ASN A 366 -58.89 33.45 5.91
C ASN A 366 -58.15 33.41 4.56
N GLU A 367 -57.97 32.21 4.02
CA GLU A 367 -57.31 31.99 2.74
C GLU A 367 -58.35 31.87 1.61
N GLY A 368 -58.19 32.66 0.54
CA GLY A 368 -59.02 32.63 -0.67
C GLY A 368 -59.86 33.89 -0.92
N GLU A 369 -60.18 34.14 -2.19
CA GLU A 369 -61.10 35.21 -2.61
C GLU A 369 -62.44 34.60 -3.08
N GLY A 370 -63.57 35.12 -2.58
CA GLY A 370 -64.92 34.70 -3.01
C GLY A 370 -65.58 33.62 -2.14
N ASP A 371 -66.20 32.61 -2.76
CA ASP A 371 -67.03 31.57 -2.11
C ASP A 371 -66.23 30.37 -1.54
N GLN A 372 -64.89 30.37 -1.68
CA GLN A 372 -63.97 29.32 -1.22
C GLN A 372 -63.01 29.82 -0.13
N VAL A 373 -63.54 30.53 0.86
CA VAL A 373 -62.74 30.99 2.02
C VAL A 373 -62.49 29.81 2.95
N ILE A 374 -61.22 29.42 3.09
CA ILE A 374 -60.78 28.46 4.11
C ILE A 374 -60.35 29.27 5.32
N THR A 375 -61.08 29.12 6.43
CA THR A 375 -60.70 29.74 7.71
C THR A 375 -59.72 28.82 8.44
N HIS A 376 -58.48 29.28 8.57
CA HIS A 376 -57.44 28.62 9.35
C HIS A 376 -57.45 29.13 10.78
N GLN A 377 -57.48 28.22 11.75
CA GLN A 377 -57.35 28.56 13.16
C GLN A 377 -55.86 28.66 13.53
N PRO A 378 -55.51 29.42 14.58
CA PRO A 378 -54.14 29.49 15.09
C PRO A 378 -53.59 28.08 15.38
N GLY A 379 -52.47 27.74 14.75
CA GLY A 379 -51.80 26.44 14.87
C GLY A 379 -52.17 25.41 13.80
N ASP A 380 -53.16 25.70 12.94
CA ASP A 380 -53.50 24.81 11.82
C ASP A 380 -52.34 24.70 10.83
N LEU A 381 -52.14 23.49 10.32
CA LEU A 381 -51.10 23.14 9.35
C LEU A 381 -51.74 22.70 8.03
N TRP A 382 -51.35 23.35 6.94
CA TRP A 382 -51.78 22.98 5.60
C TRP A 382 -50.62 23.10 4.62
N MET A 383 -50.83 22.61 3.39
CA MET A 383 -49.81 22.66 2.36
C MET A 383 -50.33 23.33 1.10
N ILE A 384 -49.46 24.12 0.48
CA ILE A 384 -49.66 24.71 -0.83
C ILE A 384 -48.72 24.01 -1.81
N ALA A 385 -49.27 23.36 -2.83
CA ALA A 385 -48.50 22.71 -3.89
C ALA A 385 -48.22 23.67 -5.06
N GLY A 386 -47.09 23.48 -5.74
CA GLY A 386 -46.81 24.19 -7.00
C GLY A 386 -47.60 23.64 -8.19
N PRO A 387 -47.48 24.25 -9.38
CA PRO A 387 -46.58 25.35 -9.71
C PRO A 387 -47.22 26.73 -9.45
N GLN A 388 -46.71 27.47 -8.45
CA GLN A 388 -47.14 28.83 -8.16
C GLN A 388 -46.09 29.59 -7.35
N ASP A 389 -46.16 30.91 -7.41
CA ASP A 389 -45.36 31.83 -6.60
C ASP A 389 -46.13 32.18 -5.33
N TYR A 390 -45.50 32.03 -4.16
CA TYR A 390 -46.15 32.26 -2.87
C TYR A 390 -45.39 33.27 -2.01
N ILE A 391 -46.12 34.26 -1.49
CA ILE A 391 -45.63 35.22 -0.50
C ILE A 391 -46.46 35.01 0.77
N PRO A 392 -45.84 34.67 1.91
CA PRO A 392 -46.58 34.46 3.14
C PRO A 392 -47.12 35.81 3.67
N PRO A 393 -48.43 35.90 3.97
CA PRO A 393 -48.97 37.05 4.70
C PRO A 393 -48.50 37.04 6.16
N VAL A 394 -48.71 38.15 6.88
CA VAL A 394 -48.18 38.37 8.25
C VAL A 394 -48.64 37.29 9.24
N GLU A 395 -49.87 36.82 9.07
CA GLU A 395 -50.54 35.84 9.93
C GLU A 395 -50.04 34.41 9.71
N VAL A 396 -49.28 34.16 8.63
CA VAL A 396 -48.88 32.82 8.19
C VAL A 396 -47.36 32.67 8.25
N GLU A 397 -46.94 31.51 8.74
CA GLU A 397 -45.54 31.14 8.84
C GLU A 397 -45.24 29.95 7.92
N VAL A 398 -44.18 30.07 7.13
CA VAL A 398 -43.65 28.96 6.35
C VAL A 398 -42.82 28.07 7.27
N VAL A 399 -43.29 26.86 7.55
CA VAL A 399 -42.62 25.90 8.44
C VAL A 399 -41.52 25.15 7.70
N GLU A 400 -41.83 24.64 6.52
CA GLU A 400 -40.93 23.76 5.77
C GLU A 400 -41.24 23.81 4.28
N LYS A 401 -40.20 23.87 3.43
CA LYS A 401 -40.33 23.59 2.00
C LYS A 401 -40.16 22.09 1.78
N ARG A 402 -41.22 21.42 1.32
CA ARG A 402 -41.27 19.98 1.07
C ARG A 402 -41.12 19.68 -0.42
N GLN A 403 -40.44 18.58 -0.69
CA GLN A 403 -40.25 18.05 -2.04
C GLN A 403 -40.80 16.63 -2.09
N ALA A 404 -41.39 16.26 -3.22
CA ALA A 404 -41.82 14.89 -3.46
C ALA A 404 -40.60 13.97 -3.49
N ILE A 405 -40.63 12.90 -2.70
CA ILE A 405 -39.54 11.94 -2.60
C ILE A 405 -39.74 10.89 -3.71
N PRO A 406 -38.85 10.78 -4.71
CA PRO A 406 -38.96 9.73 -5.71
C PRO A 406 -38.59 8.38 -5.08
N LEU A 407 -39.49 7.40 -5.19
CA LEU A 407 -39.29 6.04 -4.72
C LEU A 407 -39.32 5.08 -5.91
N ASP A 408 -38.26 4.29 -6.07
CA ASP A 408 -38.18 3.20 -7.05
C ASP A 408 -38.86 1.90 -6.55
N LYS A 409 -39.02 0.89 -7.43
CA LYS A 409 -39.71 -0.38 -7.12
C LYS A 409 -39.17 -1.12 -5.88
N ASN A 410 -37.88 -1.01 -5.60
CA ASN A 410 -37.20 -1.68 -4.49
C ASN A 410 -36.84 -0.71 -3.35
N GLU A 411 -37.44 0.48 -3.34
CA GLU A 411 -37.21 1.51 -2.33
C GLU A 411 -38.51 1.86 -1.61
N GLY A 412 -38.36 2.35 -0.39
CA GLY A 412 -39.48 2.86 0.39
C GLY A 412 -38.99 3.77 1.51
N ILE A 413 -39.93 4.43 2.16
CA ILE A 413 -39.69 5.31 3.30
C ILE A 413 -40.67 4.98 4.43
N TYR A 414 -40.23 5.22 5.65
CA TYR A 414 -41.10 5.15 6.82
C TYR A 414 -41.69 6.52 7.12
N VAL A 415 -43.02 6.55 7.22
CA VAL A 415 -43.77 7.76 7.48
C VAL A 415 -44.57 7.59 8.76
N ARG A 416 -44.47 8.57 9.66
CA ARG A 416 -45.28 8.69 10.87
C ARG A 416 -46.29 9.80 10.73
N ASN A 417 -47.56 9.48 10.99
CA ASN A 417 -48.59 10.50 11.17
C ASN A 417 -48.48 11.10 12.59
N ILE A 418 -48.38 12.42 12.69
CA ILE A 418 -48.23 13.19 13.92
C ILE A 418 -49.54 13.21 14.73
N GLN A 419 -50.70 13.19 14.06
CA GLN A 419 -52.02 13.19 14.71
C GLN A 419 -52.40 11.82 15.26
N THR A 420 -52.27 10.77 14.43
CA THR A 420 -52.70 9.40 14.80
C THR A 420 -51.58 8.59 15.45
N GLY A 421 -50.32 8.98 15.26
CA GLY A 421 -49.14 8.21 15.67
C GLY A 421 -48.87 6.99 14.80
N GLU A 422 -49.68 6.74 13.76
CA GLU A 422 -49.58 5.57 12.89
C GLU A 422 -48.28 5.60 12.06
N LEU A 423 -47.57 4.48 12.07
CA LEU A 423 -46.39 4.24 11.27
C LEU A 423 -46.79 3.41 10.05
N LYS A 424 -46.38 3.86 8.86
CA LYS A 424 -46.57 3.12 7.61
C LYS A 424 -45.29 3.09 6.80
N LEU A 425 -45.10 1.98 6.08
CA LEU A 425 -44.13 1.88 4.99
C LEU A 425 -44.79 2.34 3.70
N VAL A 426 -44.16 3.29 2.99
CA VAL A 426 -44.57 3.70 1.65
C VAL A 426 -43.52 3.19 0.67
N GLY A 427 -43.89 2.22 -0.16
CA GLY A 427 -43.03 1.65 -1.21
C GLY A 427 -43.23 2.31 -2.58
N GLY A 428 -42.24 2.20 -3.47
CA GLY A 428 -42.36 2.63 -4.86
C GLY A 428 -43.00 1.59 -5.80
N PRO A 429 -43.12 1.89 -7.11
CA PRO A 429 -42.61 3.07 -7.80
C PRO A 429 -43.60 4.25 -7.78
N GLN A 430 -43.32 5.30 -7.01
CA GLN A 430 -44.11 6.54 -7.00
C GLN A 430 -43.29 7.72 -6.43
N ALA A 431 -43.64 8.95 -6.79
CA ALA A 431 -43.12 10.14 -6.11
C ALA A 431 -44.06 10.50 -4.96
N TYR A 432 -43.62 10.27 -3.71
CA TYR A 432 -44.47 10.46 -2.54
C TYR A 432 -44.23 11.83 -1.90
N MET A 433 -45.30 12.62 -1.78
CA MET A 433 -45.30 13.87 -1.03
C MET A 433 -45.89 13.62 0.37
N LEU A 434 -45.16 14.01 1.41
CA LEU A 434 -45.62 13.89 2.79
C LEU A 434 -46.83 14.80 3.02
N THR A 435 -47.92 14.27 3.59
CA THR A 435 -49.10 15.07 3.96
C THR A 435 -48.79 16.02 5.13
N PRO A 436 -49.61 17.06 5.42
CA PRO A 436 -49.25 18.10 6.40
C PRO A 436 -48.91 17.55 7.79
N TYR A 437 -49.56 16.45 8.17
CA TYR A 437 -49.38 15.77 9.45
C TYR A 437 -48.46 14.55 9.37
N GLU A 438 -47.77 14.34 8.25
CA GLU A 438 -46.79 13.27 8.10
C GLU A 438 -45.38 13.81 8.26
N LYS A 439 -44.54 12.99 8.89
CA LYS A 439 -43.10 13.21 9.00
C LYS A 439 -42.37 11.89 8.73
N LEU A 440 -41.16 11.98 8.18
CA LEU A 440 -40.27 10.82 8.07
C LEU A 440 -39.95 10.26 9.45
N TRP A 441 -39.96 8.94 9.57
CA TRP A 441 -39.67 8.23 10.81
C TRP A 441 -38.39 7.41 10.67
N GLU A 442 -37.53 7.51 11.67
CA GLU A 442 -36.27 6.77 11.69
C GLU A 442 -36.47 5.41 12.35
N LYS A 443 -36.22 4.34 11.60
CA LYS A 443 -36.23 2.98 12.13
C LYS A 443 -34.86 2.61 12.68
N GLU A 444 -34.73 2.59 13.99
CA GLU A 444 -33.54 2.12 14.68
C GLU A 444 -33.46 0.59 14.67
N LEU A 445 -32.27 0.06 14.35
CA LEU A 445 -31.99 -1.37 14.39
C LEU A 445 -30.90 -1.64 15.44
N PRO A 446 -30.85 -2.85 16.02
CA PRO A 446 -29.71 -3.26 16.83
C PRO A 446 -28.41 -3.17 16.03
N SER A 447 -27.32 -2.73 16.67
CA SER A 447 -26.01 -2.53 16.01
C SER A 447 -25.51 -3.76 15.23
N VAL A 448 -25.76 -4.96 15.77
CA VAL A 448 -25.43 -6.23 15.12
C VAL A 448 -26.14 -6.38 13.77
N VAL A 449 -27.40 -5.97 13.66
CA VAL A 449 -28.17 -6.05 12.42
C VAL A 449 -27.68 -5.02 11.42
N GLU A 450 -27.37 -3.81 11.87
CA GLU A 450 -26.81 -2.76 11.01
C GLU A 450 -25.48 -3.18 10.39
N GLU A 451 -24.59 -3.77 11.19
CA GLU A 451 -23.31 -4.32 10.71
C GLU A 451 -23.54 -5.40 9.63
N LEU A 452 -24.47 -6.34 9.86
CA LEU A 452 -24.76 -7.43 8.93
C LEU A 452 -25.42 -6.94 7.62
N LEU A 453 -26.26 -5.91 7.68
CA LEU A 453 -26.85 -5.30 6.49
C LEU A 453 -25.81 -4.50 5.68
N MET A 454 -24.89 -3.81 6.36
CA MET A 454 -23.84 -3.02 5.72
C MET A 454 -22.75 -3.88 5.09
N GLN A 455 -22.48 -5.06 5.65
CA GLN A 455 -21.44 -5.94 5.14
C GLN A 455 -21.70 -6.35 3.68
N LYS A 456 -22.96 -6.37 3.18
CA LYS A 456 -23.31 -6.82 1.81
C LYS A 456 -22.52 -8.07 1.38
N ILE A 457 -22.14 -8.91 2.33
CA ILE A 457 -21.40 -10.14 2.07
C ILE A 457 -22.46 -11.14 1.65
N ASP A 458 -22.37 -11.62 0.41
CA ASP A 458 -23.07 -12.85 0.03
C ASP A 458 -22.50 -13.96 0.93
N PRO A 459 -23.32 -14.59 1.81
CA PRO A 459 -22.84 -15.59 2.75
C PRO A 459 -22.24 -16.83 2.06
N LEU A 460 -22.44 -16.99 0.75
CA LEU A 460 -21.74 -17.99 -0.06
C LEU A 460 -20.29 -17.58 -0.42
N SER A 461 -20.04 -16.32 -0.77
CA SER A 461 -18.73 -15.86 -1.28
C SER A 461 -17.74 -15.50 -0.17
N GLY A 462 -18.21 -15.18 1.04
CA GLY A 462 -17.38 -14.66 2.15
C GLY A 462 -16.65 -15.70 3.02
N ARG A 463 -16.78 -17.01 2.75
CA ARG A 463 -16.25 -18.07 3.63
C ARG A 463 -14.71 -18.09 3.76
N GLY A 464 -14.01 -17.45 2.84
CA GLY A 464 -12.54 -17.35 2.85
C GLY A 464 -11.95 -16.20 3.65
N GLU A 465 -12.75 -15.19 4.04
CA GLU A 465 -12.21 -13.94 4.63
C GLU A 465 -12.16 -13.95 6.16
N HIS A 466 -12.82 -14.90 6.84
CA HIS A 466 -12.82 -15.00 8.30
C HIS A 466 -11.52 -15.53 8.93
N SER A 467 -10.49 -15.86 8.14
CA SER A 467 -9.20 -16.37 8.65
C SER A 467 -8.17 -15.29 9.02
N LEU A 468 -8.50 -13.99 8.94
CA LEU A 468 -7.56 -12.89 9.24
C LEU A 468 -8.03 -11.90 10.33
N ALA A 469 -8.88 -12.34 11.26
CA ALA A 469 -9.30 -11.53 12.43
C ALA A 469 -8.65 -12.02 13.74
N GLY A 470 -7.38 -12.41 13.67
CA GLY A 470 -6.63 -12.91 14.83
C GLY A 470 -5.13 -12.74 14.65
N GLY A 471 -4.66 -11.50 14.82
CA GLY A 471 -3.24 -11.15 14.83
C GLY A 471 -2.77 -10.56 13.51
N ASP A 472 -2.78 -9.23 13.40
CA ASP A 472 -1.55 -8.44 13.33
C ASP A 472 -1.95 -6.96 13.13
N GLN A 473 -1.42 -6.08 13.98
CA GLN A 473 -1.42 -4.65 13.69
C GLN A 473 -0.28 -4.41 12.71
N SER A 474 -0.51 -4.67 11.43
CA SER A 474 0.42 -4.27 10.37
C SER A 474 -0.31 -3.53 9.27
N GLU A 475 0.14 -2.30 9.07
CA GLU A 475 -0.21 -1.40 7.99
C GLU A 475 0.04 -2.06 6.63
N GLY A 476 -0.87 -1.84 5.68
CA GLY A 476 -0.56 -2.02 4.26
C GLY A 476 -1.54 -2.90 3.48
N LYS A 477 -2.74 -2.38 3.22
CA LYS A 477 -3.38 -2.35 1.88
C LYS A 477 -4.76 -1.70 2.02
N SER A 478 -4.75 -0.37 1.96
CA SER A 478 -5.95 0.45 1.74
C SER A 478 -6.45 0.25 0.31
N GLY A 479 -7.01 -0.93 0.03
CA GLY A 479 -7.97 -1.11 -1.04
C GLY A 479 -9.30 -0.56 -0.55
N VAL A 480 -9.59 0.69 -0.90
CA VAL A 480 -10.89 1.38 -0.86
C VAL A 480 -11.93 0.66 0.02
N ARG A 481 -11.82 0.81 1.35
CA ARG A 481 -13.02 0.82 2.18
C ARG A 481 -13.77 2.07 1.75
N GLN A 482 -14.63 1.94 0.72
CA GLN A 482 -15.66 2.94 0.44
C GLN A 482 -16.25 3.27 1.80
N GLY A 483 -16.10 4.53 2.23
CA GLY A 483 -16.55 4.97 3.54
C GLY A 483 -17.94 4.43 3.76
N LEU A 484 -18.14 3.71 4.87
CA LEU A 484 -19.44 3.18 5.24
C LEU A 484 -20.41 4.35 5.24
N SER A 485 -21.17 4.49 4.15
CA SER A 485 -22.24 5.47 4.05
C SER A 485 -23.18 5.13 5.19
N GLN A 486 -23.27 6.04 6.15
CA GLN A 486 -24.21 5.91 7.26
C GLN A 486 -25.59 5.66 6.66
N ARG A 487 -26.23 4.57 7.07
CA ARG A 487 -27.55 4.20 6.54
C ARG A 487 -28.52 5.34 6.81
N ASP A 488 -29.26 5.75 5.78
CA ASP A 488 -30.43 6.59 5.96
C ASP A 488 -31.50 5.79 6.73
N LYS A 489 -31.74 6.17 7.98
CA LYS A 489 -32.67 5.48 8.88
C LYS A 489 -34.13 5.68 8.48
N THR A 490 -34.42 6.71 7.68
CA THR A 490 -35.78 7.02 7.22
C THR A 490 -36.21 6.16 6.03
N ARG A 491 -35.24 5.60 5.30
CA ARG A 491 -35.48 4.65 4.22
C ARG A 491 -35.79 3.25 4.75
N ALA A 492 -36.66 2.58 4.02
CA ALA A 492 -37.06 1.21 4.26
C ALA A 492 -35.86 0.29 4.32
N VAL A 493 -35.84 -0.62 5.29
CA VAL A 493 -34.79 -1.64 5.37
C VAL A 493 -35.07 -2.69 4.33
N VAL A 494 -34.20 -2.76 3.32
CA VAL A 494 -34.28 -3.73 2.23
C VAL A 494 -33.20 -4.78 2.42
N PHE A 495 -33.56 -6.05 2.41
CA PHE A 495 -32.62 -7.16 2.45
C PHE A 495 -32.88 -8.13 1.30
N HIS A 496 -31.84 -8.40 0.52
CA HIS A 496 -31.88 -9.39 -0.55
C HIS A 496 -31.51 -10.74 0.04
N ILE A 497 -32.45 -11.70 0.00
CA ILE A 497 -32.23 -13.01 0.58
C ILE A 497 -31.42 -13.85 -0.42
N PRO A 498 -30.26 -14.41 -0.01
CA PRO A 498 -29.45 -15.25 -0.89
C PRO A 498 -30.22 -16.48 -1.39
N GLN A 499 -29.76 -17.04 -2.52
CA GLN A 499 -30.32 -18.30 -3.02
C GLN A 499 -30.15 -19.41 -1.98
N ASN A 500 -31.15 -20.29 -1.87
CA ASN A 500 -31.19 -21.37 -0.87
C ASN A 500 -30.96 -20.89 0.56
N ALA A 501 -31.46 -19.70 0.90
CA ALA A 501 -31.51 -19.21 2.25
C ALA A 501 -32.95 -18.88 2.68
N ALA A 502 -33.16 -18.83 3.98
CA ALA A 502 -34.41 -18.40 4.60
C ALA A 502 -34.11 -17.30 5.62
N VAL A 503 -34.99 -16.31 5.72
CA VAL A 503 -34.94 -15.27 6.75
C VAL A 503 -36.25 -15.32 7.52
N GLN A 504 -36.16 -15.21 8.84
CA GLN A 504 -37.32 -15.05 9.69
C GLN A 504 -37.47 -13.59 10.10
N LEU A 505 -38.66 -13.06 9.89
CA LEU A 505 -39.07 -11.74 10.33
C LEU A 505 -40.07 -11.87 11.47
N HIS A 506 -39.91 -11.06 12.49
CA HIS A 506 -40.80 -10.98 13.63
C HIS A 506 -41.50 -9.63 13.65
N ASP A 507 -42.82 -9.63 13.48
CA ASP A 507 -43.67 -8.45 13.65
C ASP A 507 -44.04 -8.33 15.14
N TYR A 508 -43.52 -7.31 15.82
CA TYR A 508 -43.78 -7.08 17.24
C TYR A 508 -45.19 -6.55 17.52
N LYS A 509 -45.83 -5.89 16.55
CA LYS A 509 -47.18 -5.33 16.71
C LYS A 509 -48.22 -6.44 16.71
N ASN A 510 -48.13 -7.35 15.73
CA ASN A 510 -49.07 -8.47 15.60
C ASN A 510 -48.61 -9.75 16.33
N ARG A 511 -47.37 -9.79 16.86
CA ARG A 511 -46.73 -10.97 17.48
C ARG A 511 -46.73 -12.19 16.55
N THR A 512 -46.55 -11.95 15.26
CA THR A 512 -46.47 -13.00 14.25
C THR A 512 -45.04 -13.08 13.71
N ALA A 513 -44.61 -14.28 13.33
CA ALA A 513 -43.34 -14.48 12.66
C ALA A 513 -43.60 -15.09 11.28
N ARG A 514 -43.04 -14.47 10.23
CA ARG A 514 -43.10 -15.01 8.87
C ARG A 514 -41.70 -15.34 8.38
N THR A 515 -41.58 -16.45 7.66
CA THR A 515 -40.34 -16.89 7.05
C THR A 515 -40.39 -16.63 5.56
N VAL A 516 -39.39 -15.94 5.03
CA VAL A 516 -39.26 -15.63 3.60
C VAL A 516 -38.07 -16.40 3.04
N PHE A 517 -38.28 -17.07 1.91
CA PHE A 517 -37.26 -17.85 1.22
C PHE A 517 -36.62 -17.04 0.10
N GLY A 518 -35.31 -17.23 -0.12
CA GLY A 518 -34.60 -16.64 -1.25
C GLY A 518 -34.94 -17.31 -2.59
N PRO A 519 -34.77 -16.61 -3.73
CA PRO A 519 -34.04 -15.34 -3.90
C PRO A 519 -34.92 -14.08 -3.89
N ASP A 520 -35.93 -14.01 -3.02
CA ASP A 520 -36.80 -12.83 -2.92
C ASP A 520 -36.15 -11.68 -2.13
N LEU A 521 -36.66 -10.47 -2.36
CA LEU A 521 -36.31 -9.26 -1.63
C LEU A 521 -37.37 -9.00 -0.57
N VAL A 522 -36.93 -8.66 0.65
CA VAL A 522 -37.84 -8.30 1.72
C VAL A 522 -37.63 -6.85 2.16
N MET A 523 -38.73 -6.12 2.30
CA MET A 523 -38.77 -4.80 2.93
C MET A 523 -39.37 -4.95 4.32
N LEU A 524 -38.67 -4.48 5.35
CA LEU A 524 -39.22 -4.53 6.71
C LEU A 524 -40.35 -3.51 6.87
N GLU A 525 -41.47 -3.94 7.43
CA GLU A 525 -42.48 -3.03 7.98
C GLU A 525 -41.92 -2.26 9.20
N PRO A 526 -42.52 -1.14 9.63
CA PRO A 526 -42.03 -0.34 10.76
C PRO A 526 -41.84 -1.13 12.06
N ASP A 527 -42.72 -2.09 12.34
CA ASP A 527 -42.72 -2.91 13.56
C ASP A 527 -42.07 -4.30 13.38
N GLU A 528 -41.56 -4.62 12.18
CA GLU A 528 -40.87 -5.88 11.90
C GLU A 528 -39.38 -5.82 12.22
N ALA A 529 -38.80 -6.92 12.73
CA ALA A 529 -37.35 -7.05 12.89
C ALA A 529 -36.84 -8.39 12.36
N PHE A 530 -35.56 -8.42 12.00
CA PHE A 530 -34.87 -9.66 11.66
C PHE A 530 -34.60 -10.51 12.90
N THR A 531 -34.86 -11.81 12.81
CA THR A 531 -34.31 -12.77 13.77
C THR A 531 -32.83 -12.99 13.47
N VAL A 532 -31.96 -12.55 14.37
CA VAL A 532 -30.50 -12.77 14.24
C VAL A 532 -30.16 -14.20 14.67
N LEU A 533 -29.50 -14.93 13.77
CA LEU A 533 -28.95 -16.26 14.06
C LEU A 533 -27.56 -16.12 14.68
N SER A 534 -27.29 -16.89 15.73
CA SER A 534 -26.00 -16.92 16.41
C SER A 534 -25.49 -18.36 16.39
N LEU A 535 -24.67 -18.67 15.39
CA LEU A 535 -24.21 -20.01 15.07
C LEU A 535 -22.80 -20.27 15.63
N SER A 536 -22.54 -21.53 15.97
CA SER A 536 -21.22 -22.01 16.36
C SER A 536 -20.22 -21.98 15.21
N GLY A 537 -19.10 -21.30 15.42
CA GLY A 537 -18.01 -21.15 14.44
C GLY A 537 -16.70 -21.76 14.94
N SER A 538 -15.66 -21.68 14.11
CA SER A 538 -14.28 -22.13 14.42
C SER A 538 -14.07 -23.65 14.52
N LYS A 539 -12.80 -24.04 14.67
CA LYS A 539 -12.30 -25.41 14.90
C LYS A 539 -11.32 -25.35 16.08
N PRO A 540 -11.62 -25.88 17.28
CA PRO A 540 -12.86 -26.53 17.70
C PRO A 540 -14.07 -25.58 17.71
N LYS A 541 -15.29 -26.12 17.63
CA LYS A 541 -16.52 -25.33 17.61
C LYS A 541 -16.69 -24.51 18.89
N ARG A 542 -16.88 -23.20 18.73
CA ARG A 542 -17.19 -22.25 19.80
C ARG A 542 -18.58 -21.64 19.55
N PRO A 543 -19.44 -21.53 20.58
CA PRO A 543 -20.76 -20.95 20.43
C PRO A 543 -20.69 -19.45 20.12
N ASN A 544 -21.71 -18.93 19.42
CA ASN A 544 -21.94 -17.50 19.15
C ASN A 544 -20.83 -16.76 18.38
N VAL A 545 -20.11 -17.45 17.49
CA VAL A 545 -19.03 -16.86 16.69
C VAL A 545 -19.57 -16.26 15.39
N ILE A 546 -20.46 -16.98 14.70
CA ILE A 546 -21.00 -16.57 13.41
C ILE A 546 -22.37 -15.96 13.65
N LYS A 547 -22.54 -14.69 13.27
CA LYS A 547 -23.85 -14.03 13.29
C LYS A 547 -24.34 -13.87 11.87
N SER A 548 -25.59 -14.22 11.60
CA SER A 548 -26.19 -14.12 10.26
C SER A 548 -27.66 -13.72 10.34
N LEU A 549 -28.14 -12.98 9.35
CA LEU A 549 -29.57 -12.68 9.18
C LEU A 549 -30.29 -13.77 8.38
N ALA A 550 -29.56 -14.51 7.54
CA ALA A 550 -30.10 -15.55 6.68
C ALA A 550 -29.60 -16.93 7.12
N LEU A 551 -30.53 -17.88 7.25
CA LEU A 551 -30.25 -19.31 7.45
C LEU A 551 -29.98 -19.95 6.09
N LEU A 552 -28.79 -20.48 5.89
CA LEU A 552 -28.47 -21.26 4.69
C LEU A 552 -29.11 -22.64 4.78
N LEU A 553 -29.85 -23.04 3.74
CA LEU A 553 -30.57 -24.32 3.68
C LEU A 553 -29.69 -25.47 3.17
N GLY A 554 -28.51 -25.19 2.62
CA GLY A 554 -27.62 -26.18 2.02
C GLY A 554 -27.98 -26.52 0.55
N PRO A 555 -27.36 -27.56 -0.04
CA PRO A 555 -26.39 -28.47 0.56
C PRO A 555 -25.07 -27.78 0.91
N ASP A 556 -24.55 -28.10 2.08
CA ASP A 556 -23.32 -27.49 2.61
C ASP A 556 -22.60 -28.47 3.57
N PHE A 557 -21.42 -28.12 4.06
CA PHE A 557 -20.69 -28.90 5.04
C PHE A 557 -20.25 -28.08 6.25
N MET A 558 -20.17 -28.72 7.42
CA MET A 558 -19.64 -28.11 8.63
C MET A 558 -18.54 -29.00 9.21
N THR A 559 -17.45 -28.40 9.64
CA THR A 559 -16.28 -29.12 10.17
C THR A 559 -16.13 -28.89 11.67
N ASP A 560 -15.83 -29.94 12.44
CA ASP A 560 -15.56 -29.85 13.88
C ASP A 560 -14.29 -30.61 14.26
N ILE A 561 -13.66 -30.19 15.36
CA ILE A 561 -12.50 -30.84 15.96
C ILE A 561 -12.82 -31.10 17.43
N PHE A 562 -12.77 -32.35 17.84
CA PHE A 562 -12.95 -32.74 19.24
C PHE A 562 -12.06 -33.93 19.60
N THR A 563 -11.79 -34.07 20.88
CA THR A 563 -10.99 -35.18 21.42
C THR A 563 -11.89 -36.34 21.86
N VAL A 564 -11.38 -37.55 21.65
CA VAL A 564 -11.98 -38.83 22.05
C VAL A 564 -10.93 -39.67 22.78
N GLU A 565 -11.39 -40.63 23.57
CA GLU A 565 -10.53 -41.56 24.31
C GLU A 565 -10.96 -42.99 23.96
N THR A 566 -10.02 -43.86 23.61
CA THR A 566 -10.26 -45.28 23.32
C THR A 566 -10.31 -46.12 24.59
N ALA A 567 -10.73 -47.39 24.50
CA ALA A 567 -10.75 -48.31 25.63
C ALA A 567 -9.36 -48.54 26.27
N ASP A 568 -8.30 -48.39 25.48
CA ASP A 568 -6.90 -48.50 25.93
C ASP A 568 -6.33 -47.14 26.41
N HIS A 569 -7.19 -46.17 26.74
CA HIS A 569 -6.84 -44.82 27.23
C HIS A 569 -5.98 -43.98 26.26
N THR A 570 -6.04 -44.28 24.96
CA THR A 570 -5.34 -43.46 23.95
C THR A 570 -6.22 -42.26 23.58
N ARG A 571 -5.68 -41.06 23.74
CA ARG A 571 -6.38 -39.82 23.38
C ARG A 571 -6.16 -39.50 21.91
N LEU A 572 -7.25 -39.37 21.17
CA LEU A 572 -7.25 -39.03 19.75
C LEU A 572 -8.00 -37.72 19.51
N GLN A 573 -7.46 -36.89 18.64
CA GLN A 573 -8.12 -35.73 18.08
C GLN A 573 -8.71 -36.11 16.73
N LEU A 574 -10.03 -35.97 16.61
CA LEU A 574 -10.75 -36.22 15.38
C LEU A 574 -11.12 -34.89 14.73
N GLN A 575 -10.80 -34.75 13.45
CA GLN A 575 -11.35 -33.69 12.61
C GLN A 575 -12.38 -34.31 11.66
N LEU A 576 -13.65 -34.00 11.89
CA LEU A 576 -14.77 -34.51 11.12
C LEU A 576 -15.43 -33.38 10.33
N SER A 577 -15.87 -33.69 9.11
CA SER A 577 -16.73 -32.82 8.29
C SER A 577 -18.06 -33.52 8.07
N TYR A 578 -19.15 -32.80 8.31
CA TYR A 578 -20.50 -33.31 8.17
C TYR A 578 -21.15 -32.59 6.99
N ASN A 579 -21.61 -33.35 5.99
CA ASN A 579 -22.38 -32.80 4.88
C ASN A 579 -23.85 -32.77 5.28
N TRP A 580 -24.47 -31.61 5.13
CA TRP A 580 -25.80 -31.34 5.65
C TRP A 580 -26.65 -30.51 4.66
N TYR A 581 -27.96 -30.67 4.77
CA TYR A 581 -28.95 -29.80 4.14
C TYR A 581 -30.22 -29.79 4.98
N PHE A 582 -31.08 -28.80 4.78
CA PHE A 582 -32.40 -28.73 5.39
C PHE A 582 -33.45 -29.27 4.42
N ASP A 583 -34.23 -30.25 4.88
CA ASP A 583 -35.34 -30.84 4.12
C ASP A 583 -36.64 -30.10 4.46
N VAL A 584 -37.02 -29.12 3.64
CA VAL A 584 -38.20 -28.26 3.85
C VAL A 584 -38.93 -27.97 2.55
N ASP A 585 -40.26 -28.09 2.57
CA ASP A 585 -41.13 -27.59 1.50
C ASP A 585 -41.37 -26.08 1.69
N ARG A 586 -41.10 -25.30 0.64
CA ARG A 586 -41.19 -23.84 0.66
C ARG A 586 -42.60 -23.31 0.85
N HIS A 587 -43.62 -24.15 0.64
CA HIS A 587 -45.03 -23.75 0.69
C HIS A 587 -45.70 -23.98 2.05
N ASP A 588 -45.06 -24.70 2.98
CA ASP A 588 -45.62 -24.99 4.30
C ASP A 588 -45.00 -24.10 5.39
N GLU A 589 -45.75 -23.08 5.81
CA GLU A 589 -45.36 -22.14 6.86
C GLU A 589 -45.01 -22.82 8.20
N GLN A 590 -45.67 -23.93 8.54
CA GLN A 590 -45.39 -24.64 9.79
C GLN A 590 -44.05 -25.34 9.76
N THR A 591 -43.65 -25.88 8.61
CA THR A 591 -42.31 -26.47 8.45
C THR A 591 -41.24 -25.40 8.34
N ALA A 592 -41.53 -24.27 7.72
CA ALA A 592 -40.63 -23.12 7.65
C ALA A 592 -40.31 -22.53 9.04
N ALA A 593 -41.28 -22.52 9.96
CA ALA A 593 -41.06 -22.11 11.33
C ALA A 593 -40.12 -23.05 12.11
N ARG A 594 -40.10 -24.35 11.78
CA ARG A 594 -39.21 -25.34 12.45
C ARG A 594 -37.74 -25.09 12.19
N LEU A 595 -37.38 -24.51 11.04
CA LEU A 595 -36.00 -24.15 10.69
C LEU A 595 -35.32 -23.30 11.78
N PHE A 596 -36.07 -22.38 12.38
CA PHE A 596 -35.58 -21.40 13.34
C PHE A 596 -35.81 -21.81 14.81
N GLN A 597 -36.40 -22.99 15.06
CA GLN A 597 -36.62 -23.48 16.44
C GLN A 597 -35.32 -23.77 17.18
N VAL A 598 -34.27 -24.16 16.45
CA VAL A 598 -32.94 -24.43 17.01
C VAL A 598 -32.04 -23.22 16.72
N PRO A 599 -31.71 -22.38 17.72
CA PRO A 599 -30.96 -21.14 17.51
C PRO A 599 -29.54 -21.37 16.96
N ASP A 600 -28.88 -22.43 17.41
CA ASP A 600 -27.53 -22.82 16.97
C ASP A 600 -27.53 -24.27 16.47
N PHE A 601 -28.05 -24.47 15.25
CA PHE A 601 -28.11 -25.81 14.67
C PHE A 601 -26.71 -26.42 14.46
N VAL A 602 -25.70 -25.61 14.12
CA VAL A 602 -24.32 -26.09 13.88
C VAL A 602 -23.74 -26.63 15.19
N GLY A 603 -23.86 -25.87 16.27
CA GLY A 603 -23.34 -26.26 17.58
C GLY A 603 -24.04 -27.48 18.15
N ASP A 604 -25.38 -27.51 18.09
CA ASP A 604 -26.17 -28.63 18.60
C ASP A 604 -25.89 -29.93 17.81
N THR A 605 -25.78 -29.80 16.48
CA THR A 605 -25.43 -30.92 15.59
C THR A 605 -24.04 -31.47 15.89
N CYS A 606 -23.02 -30.61 15.91
CA CYS A 606 -21.64 -31.03 16.21
C CYS A 606 -21.53 -31.66 17.60
N LYS A 607 -22.22 -31.08 18.61
CA LYS A 607 -22.23 -31.60 19.98
C LYS A 607 -22.89 -32.99 20.06
N ALA A 608 -24.03 -33.17 19.40
CA ALA A 608 -24.74 -34.45 19.35
C ALA A 608 -23.89 -35.55 18.68
N ILE A 609 -23.28 -35.25 17.53
CA ILE A 609 -22.39 -36.17 16.82
C ILE A 609 -21.15 -36.50 17.65
N ALA A 610 -20.48 -35.48 18.18
CA ALA A 610 -19.28 -35.67 19.01
C ALA A 610 -19.57 -36.54 20.24
N SER A 611 -20.74 -36.39 20.85
CA SER A 611 -21.18 -37.25 21.95
C SER A 611 -21.36 -38.71 21.53
N ARG A 612 -21.94 -38.97 20.35
CA ARG A 612 -22.13 -40.33 19.82
C ARG A 612 -20.80 -40.99 19.45
N VAL A 613 -19.92 -40.24 18.78
CA VAL A 613 -18.58 -40.73 18.41
C VAL A 613 -17.75 -41.01 19.66
N ARG A 614 -17.73 -40.10 20.66
CA ARG A 614 -17.04 -40.36 21.95
C ARG A 614 -17.55 -41.64 22.62
N GLY A 615 -18.86 -41.85 22.64
CA GLY A 615 -19.46 -43.04 23.24
C GLY A 615 -19.05 -44.34 22.54
N ALA A 616 -19.00 -44.35 21.21
CA ALA A 616 -18.61 -45.52 20.44
C ALA A 616 -17.10 -45.81 20.52
N VAL A 617 -16.25 -44.78 20.41
CA VAL A 617 -14.78 -44.95 20.45
C VAL A 617 -14.29 -45.43 21.81
N ALA A 618 -14.95 -45.02 22.90
CA ALA A 618 -14.61 -45.48 24.25
C ALA A 618 -14.77 -47.00 24.46
N GLY A 619 -15.56 -47.67 23.62
CA GLY A 619 -15.74 -49.13 23.65
C GLY A 619 -14.72 -49.92 22.83
N GLU A 620 -13.93 -49.25 21.99
CA GLU A 620 -13.05 -49.88 21.01
C GLU A 620 -11.57 -49.67 21.37
N LYS A 621 -10.72 -50.64 21.00
CA LYS A 621 -9.27 -50.54 21.17
C LYS A 621 -8.64 -49.61 20.13
N PHE A 622 -7.46 -49.07 20.42
CA PHE A 622 -6.82 -48.11 19.51
C PHE A 622 -6.52 -48.70 18.11
N ASP A 623 -5.93 -49.89 18.03
CA ASP A 623 -5.60 -50.53 16.73
C ASP A 623 -6.86 -50.87 15.91
N GLU A 624 -7.92 -51.33 16.57
CA GLU A 624 -9.20 -51.64 15.93
C GLU A 624 -9.87 -50.38 15.40
N PHE A 625 -9.86 -49.31 16.20
CA PHE A 625 -10.34 -48.00 15.77
C PHE A 625 -9.49 -47.41 14.64
N HIS A 626 -8.16 -47.55 14.68
CA HIS A 626 -7.29 -47.01 13.63
C HIS A 626 -7.54 -47.67 12.27
N ARG A 627 -7.74 -48.99 12.24
CA ARG A 627 -8.05 -49.75 11.00
C ARG A 627 -9.47 -49.54 10.49
N ASN A 628 -10.45 -49.42 11.40
CA ASN A 628 -11.89 -49.40 11.07
C ASN A 628 -12.58 -48.06 11.37
N SER A 629 -11.81 -46.97 11.53
CA SER A 629 -12.31 -45.64 11.93
C SER A 629 -13.52 -45.17 11.12
N ALA A 630 -13.46 -45.32 9.79
CA ALA A 630 -14.56 -44.99 8.88
C ALA A 630 -15.86 -45.74 9.20
N ARG A 631 -15.78 -47.04 9.44
CA ARG A 631 -16.95 -47.87 9.74
C ARG A 631 -17.53 -47.56 11.12
N ILE A 632 -16.67 -47.43 12.13
CA ILE A 632 -17.06 -47.19 13.53
C ILE A 632 -17.74 -45.82 13.67
N ILE A 633 -17.18 -44.76 13.07
CA ILE A 633 -17.76 -43.41 13.13
C ILE A 633 -19.10 -43.35 12.40
N ARG A 634 -19.21 -43.94 11.19
CA ARG A 634 -20.48 -43.96 10.45
C ARG A 634 -21.56 -44.74 11.20
N LEU A 635 -21.23 -45.92 11.73
CA LEU A 635 -22.14 -46.72 12.55
C LEU A 635 -22.61 -45.96 13.79
N ALA A 636 -21.71 -45.25 14.48
CA ALA A 636 -22.03 -44.50 15.69
C ALA A 636 -23.00 -43.33 15.44
N VAL A 637 -22.90 -42.68 14.28
CA VAL A 637 -23.71 -41.49 13.97
C VAL A 637 -25.02 -41.84 13.30
N PHE A 638 -24.99 -42.68 12.26
CA PHE A 638 -26.17 -43.05 11.49
C PHE A 638 -27.00 -44.16 12.14
N GLY A 639 -26.37 -45.03 12.94
CA GLY A 639 -27.01 -46.22 13.50
C GLY A 639 -27.25 -47.32 12.47
N THR A 640 -27.91 -48.40 12.90
CA THR A 640 -28.28 -49.53 12.04
C THR A 640 -29.78 -49.53 11.73
N ASP A 641 -30.13 -50.01 10.55
CA ASP A 641 -31.50 -50.33 10.16
C ASP A 641 -31.98 -51.67 10.75
N GLU A 642 -33.27 -51.96 10.58
CA GLU A 642 -33.93 -53.20 11.04
C GLU A 642 -33.30 -54.46 10.41
N GLU A 643 -32.60 -54.31 9.27
CA GLU A 643 -31.87 -55.35 8.55
C GLU A 643 -30.37 -55.42 8.91
N GLY A 644 -29.89 -54.57 9.83
CA GLY A 644 -28.49 -54.54 10.30
C GLY A 644 -27.50 -53.76 9.42
N HIS A 645 -27.97 -53.12 8.34
CA HIS A 645 -27.16 -52.20 7.51
C HIS A 645 -27.03 -50.81 8.15
N ILE A 646 -25.96 -50.08 7.84
CA ILE A 646 -25.77 -48.70 8.33
C ILE A 646 -26.68 -47.76 7.52
N ARG A 647 -27.41 -46.87 8.20
CA ARG A 647 -28.25 -45.86 7.55
C ARG A 647 -27.43 -44.88 6.72
N ASP A 648 -28.02 -44.41 5.63
CA ASP A 648 -27.38 -43.41 4.75
C ASP A 648 -27.55 -41.96 5.23
N GLU A 649 -28.60 -41.67 6.00
CA GLU A 649 -28.86 -40.32 6.50
C GLU A 649 -29.24 -40.27 7.98
N PHE A 650 -28.88 -39.16 8.64
CA PHE A 650 -29.27 -38.88 10.02
C PHE A 650 -30.09 -37.59 10.07
N ARG A 651 -31.36 -37.69 10.49
CA ARG A 651 -32.33 -36.59 10.49
C ARG A 651 -32.64 -36.07 11.89
N PHE A 652 -32.45 -34.77 12.11
CA PHE A 652 -32.91 -34.06 13.31
C PHE A 652 -34.37 -33.63 13.15
N ARG A 653 -35.26 -34.18 13.98
CA ARG A 653 -36.71 -33.89 13.91
C ARG A 653 -37.09 -32.48 14.36
N ALA A 654 -36.22 -31.79 15.10
CA ALA A 654 -36.51 -30.47 15.66
C ALA A 654 -36.51 -29.36 14.59
N ASN A 655 -35.57 -29.41 13.65
CA ASN A 655 -35.36 -28.37 12.63
C ASN A 655 -35.29 -28.93 11.19
N ASN A 656 -35.57 -30.22 10.99
CA ASN A 656 -35.46 -30.92 9.71
C ASN A 656 -34.06 -30.88 9.07
N LEU A 657 -33.01 -30.75 9.88
CA LEU A 657 -31.63 -30.87 9.39
C LEU A 657 -31.33 -32.35 9.08
N VAL A 658 -30.78 -32.60 7.89
CA VAL A 658 -30.36 -33.92 7.44
C VAL A 658 -28.85 -33.93 7.25
N ILE A 659 -28.18 -34.90 7.85
CA ILE A 659 -26.77 -35.22 7.59
C ILE A 659 -26.73 -36.36 6.60
N THR A 660 -26.04 -36.18 5.49
CA THR A 660 -25.91 -37.17 4.41
C THR A 660 -24.61 -37.94 4.45
N ASN A 661 -23.53 -37.31 4.90
CA ASN A 661 -22.22 -37.94 4.92
C ASN A 661 -21.32 -37.36 6.00
N ILE A 662 -20.35 -38.15 6.43
CA ILE A 662 -19.34 -37.79 7.43
C ILE A 662 -17.98 -38.11 6.86
N ASP A 663 -17.22 -37.06 6.56
CA ASP A 663 -15.85 -37.17 6.06
C ASP A 663 -14.87 -37.03 7.23
N ILE A 664 -14.07 -38.07 7.44
CA ILE A 664 -13.00 -38.07 8.45
C ILE A 664 -11.78 -37.42 7.80
N GLN A 665 -11.47 -36.18 8.19
CA GLN A 665 -10.35 -35.42 7.61
C GLN A 665 -9.02 -35.82 8.25
N SER A 666 -8.99 -35.97 9.58
CA SER A 666 -7.80 -36.43 10.29
C SER A 666 -8.18 -37.16 11.58
N VAL A 667 -7.32 -38.12 11.95
CA VAL A 667 -7.34 -38.87 13.21
C VAL A 667 -5.92 -38.86 13.75
N GLU A 668 -5.65 -38.03 14.74
CA GLU A 668 -4.30 -37.83 15.27
C GLU A 668 -4.25 -38.15 16.77
N PRO A 669 -3.24 -38.91 17.24
CA PRO A 669 -3.00 -39.02 18.67
C PRO A 669 -2.63 -37.68 19.28
N VAL A 670 -3.23 -37.34 20.42
CA VAL A 670 -2.93 -36.09 21.15
C VAL A 670 -1.57 -36.20 21.86
N ASP A 671 -1.20 -37.40 22.31
CA ASP A 671 0.02 -37.62 23.08
C ASP A 671 1.23 -37.87 22.15
N GLU A 672 2.24 -36.99 22.21
CA GLU A 672 3.45 -37.09 21.37
C GLU A 672 4.19 -38.45 21.49
N GLU A 673 4.13 -39.08 22.66
CA GLU A 673 4.78 -40.39 22.90
C GLU A 673 4.12 -41.50 22.08
N THR A 674 2.79 -41.47 21.96
CA THR A 674 2.04 -42.43 21.13
C THR A 674 2.32 -42.19 19.64
N LEU A 675 2.44 -40.93 19.21
CA LEU A 675 2.85 -40.57 17.85
C LEU A 675 4.26 -41.07 17.52
N ARG A 676 5.24 -40.88 18.42
CA ARG A 676 6.61 -41.41 18.25
C ARG A 676 6.63 -42.93 18.18
N SER A 677 5.79 -43.60 18.98
CA SER A 677 5.66 -45.06 18.96
C SER A 677 5.09 -45.57 17.63
N LEU A 678 4.09 -44.88 17.07
CA LEU A 678 3.54 -45.14 15.74
C LEU A 678 4.59 -44.92 14.63
N GLN A 679 5.34 -43.81 14.68
CA GLN A 679 6.42 -43.54 13.73
C GLN A 679 7.49 -44.63 13.73
N LYS A 680 7.89 -45.11 14.91
CA LYS A 680 8.82 -46.22 15.06
C LYS A 680 8.26 -47.51 14.47
N SER A 681 6.96 -47.77 14.63
CA SER A 681 6.28 -48.92 14.02
C SER A 681 6.30 -48.86 12.49
N VAL A 682 6.01 -47.69 11.90
CA VAL A 682 6.08 -47.48 10.44
C VAL A 682 7.51 -47.64 9.92
N GLN A 683 8.51 -47.10 10.62
CA GLN A 683 9.92 -47.27 10.26
C GLN A 683 10.32 -48.75 10.24
N LEU A 684 9.92 -49.51 11.27
CA LEU A 684 10.15 -50.96 11.33
C LEU A 684 9.43 -51.69 10.19
N ALA A 685 8.20 -51.31 9.85
CA ALA A 685 7.47 -51.90 8.73
C ALA A 685 8.18 -51.67 7.40
N ILE A 686 8.67 -50.45 7.14
CA ILE A 686 9.45 -50.12 5.93
C ILE A 686 10.74 -50.94 5.90
N GLN A 687 11.46 -51.03 7.03
CA GLN A 687 12.66 -51.84 7.15
C GLN A 687 12.37 -53.31 6.82
N ILE A 688 11.32 -53.90 7.39
CA ILE A 688 10.90 -55.28 7.10
C ILE A 688 10.60 -55.47 5.62
N THR A 689 9.87 -54.54 4.98
CA THR A 689 9.60 -54.64 3.53
C THR A 689 10.84 -54.50 2.67
N THR A 690 11.81 -53.67 3.10
CA THR A 690 13.06 -53.43 2.39
C THR A 690 13.96 -54.66 2.52
N ASP A 691 14.12 -55.19 3.73
CA ASP A 691 14.88 -56.41 4.00
C ASP A 691 14.26 -57.62 3.26
N ALA A 692 12.93 -57.71 3.20
CA ALA A 692 12.24 -58.74 2.42
C ALA A 692 12.47 -58.60 0.92
N GLN A 693 12.42 -57.36 0.37
CA GLN A 693 12.74 -57.12 -1.04
C GLN A 693 14.21 -57.39 -1.35
N GLU A 694 15.13 -57.00 -0.47
CA GLU A 694 16.56 -57.28 -0.62
C GLU A 694 16.83 -58.78 -0.58
N ALA A 695 16.22 -59.51 0.36
CA ALA A 695 16.32 -60.96 0.44
C ALA A 695 15.76 -61.65 -0.82
N ALA A 696 14.61 -61.20 -1.32
CA ALA A 696 14.03 -61.73 -2.56
C ALA A 696 14.93 -61.46 -3.78
N ALA A 697 15.46 -60.24 -3.90
CA ALA A 697 16.39 -59.89 -4.98
C ALA A 697 17.70 -60.69 -4.93
N ARG A 698 18.24 -60.94 -3.73
CA ARG A 698 19.40 -61.82 -3.54
C ARG A 698 19.10 -63.25 -3.95
N GLN A 699 17.95 -63.80 -3.54
CA GLN A 699 17.52 -65.15 -3.93
C GLN A 699 17.31 -65.28 -5.45
N ASP A 700 16.73 -64.27 -6.10
CA ASP A 700 16.57 -64.25 -7.54
C ASP A 700 17.93 -64.17 -8.26
N ALA A 701 18.87 -63.36 -7.75
CA ALA A 701 20.23 -63.28 -8.28
C ALA A 701 20.97 -64.63 -8.15
N GLU A 702 20.91 -65.27 -6.99
CA GLU A 702 21.49 -66.60 -6.75
C GLU A 702 20.87 -67.66 -7.67
N ARG A 703 19.55 -67.63 -7.88
CA ARG A 703 18.87 -68.53 -8.83
C ARG A 703 19.38 -68.34 -10.26
N ILE A 704 19.50 -67.11 -10.73
CA ILE A 704 20.01 -66.79 -12.07
C ILE A 704 21.46 -67.23 -12.22
N GLU A 705 22.30 -66.99 -11.20
CA GLU A 705 23.69 -67.42 -11.19
C GLU A 705 23.81 -68.95 -11.28
N GLN A 706 22.96 -69.68 -10.54
CA GLN A 706 22.95 -71.13 -10.54
C GLN A 706 22.43 -71.71 -11.86
N GLU A 707 21.42 -71.10 -12.47
CA GLU A 707 20.95 -71.46 -13.81
C GLU A 707 22.04 -71.23 -14.88
N ALA A 708 22.75 -70.10 -14.79
CA ALA A 708 23.87 -69.79 -15.68
C ALA A 708 25.02 -70.79 -15.52
N LYS A 709 25.39 -71.15 -14.27
CA LYS A 709 26.39 -72.18 -13.98
C LYS A 709 25.99 -73.54 -14.52
N ALA A 710 24.75 -73.99 -14.28
CA ALA A 710 24.25 -75.26 -14.80
C ALA A 710 24.23 -75.29 -16.34
N ARG A 711 23.90 -74.17 -16.99
CA ARG A 711 23.92 -74.05 -18.45
C ARG A 711 25.33 -74.11 -19.01
N LEU A 712 26.28 -73.44 -18.37
CA LEU A 712 27.70 -73.48 -18.74
C LEU A 712 28.27 -74.89 -18.59
N GLU A 713 28.01 -75.56 -17.46
CA GLU A 713 28.43 -76.94 -17.24
C GLU A 713 27.85 -77.91 -18.27
N ARG A 714 26.55 -77.77 -18.61
CA ARG A 714 25.94 -78.56 -19.68
C ARG A 714 26.62 -78.30 -21.03
N GLN A 715 26.96 -77.06 -21.33
CA GLN A 715 27.67 -76.72 -22.56
C GLN A 715 29.08 -77.32 -22.60
N VAL A 716 29.82 -77.27 -21.48
CA VAL A 716 31.13 -77.93 -21.36
C VAL A 716 31.02 -79.43 -21.57
N ILE A 717 30.00 -80.09 -21.01
CA ILE A 717 29.77 -81.53 -21.22
C ILE A 717 29.44 -81.83 -22.69
N LEU A 718 28.61 -81.00 -23.33
CA LEU A 718 28.30 -81.17 -24.76
C LEU A 718 29.56 -81.02 -25.62
N ASP A 719 30.39 -80.01 -25.36
CA ASP A 719 31.65 -79.78 -26.06
C ASP A 719 32.63 -80.95 -25.85
N GLN A 720 32.74 -81.44 -24.60
CA GLN A 720 33.54 -82.63 -24.29
C GLN A 720 33.00 -83.88 -24.99
N SER A 721 31.68 -84.06 -25.04
CA SER A 721 31.07 -85.20 -25.73
C SER A 721 31.30 -85.17 -27.25
N ALA A 722 31.27 -83.96 -27.86
CA ALA A 722 31.59 -83.77 -29.27
C ALA A 722 33.08 -84.04 -29.53
N ALA A 723 33.96 -83.55 -28.65
CA ALA A 723 35.39 -83.83 -28.72
C ALA A 723 35.69 -85.33 -28.57
N GLU A 724 35.03 -86.03 -27.65
CA GLU A 724 35.18 -87.48 -27.47
C GLU A 724 34.58 -88.27 -28.64
N ALA A 725 33.52 -87.78 -29.31
CA ALA A 725 33.01 -88.40 -30.53
C ALA A 725 34.01 -88.33 -31.69
N GLU A 726 34.67 -87.17 -31.89
CA GLU A 726 35.76 -87.04 -32.87
C GLU A 726 37.00 -87.85 -32.45
N ARG A 727 37.30 -87.90 -31.15
CA ARG A 727 38.39 -88.71 -30.61
C ARG A 727 38.16 -90.20 -30.85
N LYS A 728 36.92 -90.68 -30.71
CA LYS A 728 36.54 -92.04 -31.04
C LYS A 728 36.81 -92.36 -32.52
N LYS A 729 36.44 -91.47 -33.44
CA LYS A 729 36.75 -91.64 -34.88
C LYS A 729 38.26 -91.70 -35.12
N LEU A 730 39.03 -90.83 -34.45
CA LEU A 730 40.49 -90.87 -34.53
C LEU A 730 41.05 -92.20 -34.01
N LEU A 731 40.53 -92.71 -32.89
CA LEU A 731 40.92 -94.00 -32.33
C LEU A 731 40.51 -95.17 -33.23
N GLU A 732 39.35 -95.12 -33.87
CA GLU A 732 38.92 -96.10 -34.89
C GLU A 732 39.90 -96.12 -36.06
N LEU A 733 40.24 -94.95 -36.62
CA LEU A 733 41.24 -94.84 -37.70
C LEU A 733 42.64 -95.27 -37.25
N GLN A 734 43.02 -94.99 -36.00
CA GLN A 734 44.28 -95.49 -35.44
C GLN A 734 44.27 -97.01 -35.28
N ALA A 735 43.16 -97.59 -34.80
CA ALA A 735 43.01 -99.04 -34.67
C ALA A 735 43.01 -99.73 -36.05
N GLU A 736 42.36 -99.13 -37.05
CA GLU A 736 42.42 -99.59 -38.44
C GLU A 736 43.85 -99.54 -38.98
N ASN A 737 44.57 -98.44 -38.76
CA ASN A 737 45.98 -98.34 -39.15
C ASN A 737 46.85 -99.38 -38.46
N ILE A 738 46.67 -99.60 -37.14
CA ILE A 738 47.40 -100.62 -36.39
C ILE A 738 47.04 -102.03 -36.90
N ALA A 739 45.77 -102.28 -37.25
CA ALA A 739 45.36 -103.55 -37.82
C ALA A 739 45.97 -103.76 -39.21
N ILE A 740 46.02 -102.73 -40.06
CA ILE A 740 46.70 -102.77 -41.36
C ILE A 740 48.20 -102.99 -41.17
N GLU A 741 48.84 -102.31 -40.22
CA GLU A 741 50.26 -102.47 -39.93
C GLU A 741 50.58 -103.89 -39.43
N SER A 742 49.79 -104.40 -38.48
CA SER A 742 49.95 -105.74 -37.93
C SER A 742 49.69 -106.83 -38.97
N THR A 743 48.64 -106.69 -39.79
CA THR A 743 48.37 -107.63 -40.89
C THR A 743 49.42 -107.51 -41.99
N GLY A 744 49.91 -106.30 -42.29
CA GLY A 744 51.02 -106.07 -43.21
C GLY A 744 52.31 -106.74 -42.75
N GLN A 745 52.69 -106.57 -41.47
CA GLN A 745 53.85 -107.24 -40.87
C GLN A 745 53.69 -108.77 -40.89
N ALA A 746 52.55 -109.29 -40.42
CA ALA A 746 52.32 -110.73 -40.37
C ALA A 746 52.29 -111.37 -41.76
N THR A 747 51.67 -110.72 -42.76
CA THR A 747 51.65 -111.22 -44.14
C THR A 747 53.02 -111.12 -44.81
N ALA A 748 53.79 -110.06 -44.55
CA ALA A 748 55.16 -109.93 -45.04
C ALA A 748 56.07 -111.00 -44.43
N GLU A 749 56.01 -111.22 -43.11
CA GLU A 749 56.76 -112.28 -42.43
C GLU A 749 56.35 -113.68 -42.92
N ALA A 750 55.04 -113.93 -43.07
CA ALA A 750 54.55 -115.21 -43.56
C ALA A 750 54.99 -115.48 -45.00
N ARG A 751 54.95 -114.47 -45.89
CA ARG A 751 55.46 -114.58 -47.26
C ARG A 751 56.97 -114.81 -47.29
N ALA A 752 57.73 -114.07 -46.49
CA ALA A 752 59.18 -114.24 -46.39
C ALA A 752 59.55 -115.66 -45.88
N LYS A 753 58.84 -116.18 -44.87
CA LYS A 753 59.02 -117.55 -44.38
C LYS A 753 58.62 -118.59 -45.43
N ALA A 754 57.53 -118.38 -46.16
CA ALA A 754 57.10 -119.29 -47.22
C ALA A 754 58.11 -119.34 -48.38
N GLU A 755 58.62 -118.19 -48.82
CA GLU A 755 59.69 -118.12 -49.83
C GLU A 755 60.99 -118.76 -49.33
N ALA A 756 61.39 -118.49 -48.07
CA ALA A 756 62.56 -119.14 -47.46
C ALA A 756 62.40 -120.67 -47.44
N ALA A 757 61.25 -121.18 -47.01
CA ALA A 757 60.95 -122.62 -47.01
C ALA A 757 60.89 -123.20 -48.43
N GLN A 758 60.40 -122.45 -49.42
CA GLN A 758 60.41 -122.87 -50.82
C GLN A 758 61.85 -123.00 -51.34
N ILE A 759 62.72 -122.03 -51.04
CA ILE A 759 64.13 -122.08 -51.41
C ILE A 759 64.84 -123.24 -50.71
N GLU A 760 64.62 -123.44 -49.40
CA GLU A 760 65.18 -124.58 -48.66
C GLU A 760 64.70 -125.91 -49.23
N GLY A 761 63.41 -126.05 -49.57
CA GLY A 761 62.88 -127.25 -50.22
C GLY A 761 63.53 -127.52 -51.57
N GLN A 762 63.72 -126.47 -52.38
CA GLN A 762 64.38 -126.58 -53.68
C GLN A 762 65.87 -126.93 -53.54
N LEU A 763 66.56 -126.33 -52.55
CA LEU A 763 67.94 -126.65 -52.20
C LEU A 763 68.07 -128.10 -51.74
N ALA A 764 67.15 -128.58 -50.89
CA ALA A 764 67.17 -129.96 -50.40
C ALA A 764 66.98 -130.98 -51.53
N VAL A 765 66.09 -130.70 -52.49
CA VAL A 765 65.93 -131.55 -53.70
C VAL A 765 67.21 -131.55 -54.53
N ASN A 766 67.82 -130.37 -54.75
CA ASN A 766 69.07 -130.26 -55.51
C ASN A 766 70.24 -130.96 -54.79
N LEU A 767 70.34 -130.83 -53.46
CA LEU A 767 71.33 -131.51 -52.63
C LEU A 767 71.14 -133.03 -52.73
N ALA A 768 69.90 -133.52 -52.59
CA ALA A 768 69.60 -134.94 -52.72
C ALA A 768 69.93 -135.47 -54.13
N GLN A 769 69.70 -134.69 -55.18
CA GLN A 769 70.12 -135.05 -56.54
C GLN A 769 71.64 -135.15 -56.66
N GLN A 770 72.38 -134.16 -56.14
CA GLN A 770 73.85 -134.15 -56.12
C GLN A 770 74.42 -135.32 -55.29
N GLU A 771 73.83 -135.61 -54.13
CA GLU A 771 74.22 -136.76 -53.29
C GLU A 771 73.93 -138.09 -53.98
N ALA A 772 72.78 -138.23 -54.66
CA ALA A 772 72.45 -139.41 -55.44
C ALA A 772 73.42 -139.62 -56.61
N GLU A 773 73.81 -138.54 -57.31
CA GLU A 773 74.84 -138.60 -58.34
C GLU A 773 76.21 -138.97 -57.77
N ALA A 774 76.61 -138.36 -56.65
CA ALA A 774 77.86 -138.68 -55.97
C ALA A 774 77.89 -140.14 -55.48
N ALA A 775 76.79 -140.64 -54.91
CA ALA A 775 76.64 -142.03 -54.51
C ALA A 775 76.69 -142.97 -55.72
N ARG A 776 76.05 -142.61 -56.84
CA ARG A 776 76.09 -143.38 -58.09
C ARG A 776 77.52 -143.49 -58.62
N ILE A 777 78.30 -142.39 -58.62
CA ILE A 777 79.71 -142.39 -59.03
C ILE A 777 80.54 -143.25 -58.08
N ARG A 778 80.40 -143.08 -56.76
CA ARG A 778 81.10 -143.90 -55.75
C ARG A 778 80.83 -145.39 -55.96
N ASN A 779 79.57 -145.78 -56.09
CA ASN A 779 79.18 -147.17 -56.33
C ASN A 779 79.72 -147.71 -57.66
N GLN A 780 79.79 -146.88 -58.71
CA GLN A 780 80.40 -147.26 -59.99
C GLN A 780 81.90 -147.52 -59.86
N ILE A 781 82.63 -146.69 -59.10
CA ILE A 781 84.05 -146.89 -58.81
C ILE A 781 84.26 -148.15 -57.96
N GLU A 782 83.46 -148.35 -56.92
CA GLU A 782 83.52 -149.57 -56.08
C GLU A 782 83.26 -150.83 -56.90
N LEU A 783 82.24 -150.82 -57.78
CA LEU A 783 81.95 -151.95 -58.67
C LEU A 783 83.11 -152.22 -59.65
N ALA A 784 83.75 -151.16 -60.19
CA ALA A 784 84.90 -151.29 -61.06
C ALA A 784 86.12 -151.87 -60.31
N GLN A 785 86.39 -151.41 -59.09
CA GLN A 785 87.44 -151.97 -58.23
C GLN A 785 87.18 -153.44 -57.88
N LEU A 786 85.94 -153.79 -57.53
CA LEU A 786 85.53 -155.17 -57.23
C LEU A 786 85.69 -156.08 -58.45
N LYS A 787 85.26 -155.64 -59.64
CA LYS A 787 85.45 -156.40 -60.88
C LYS A 787 86.92 -156.64 -61.20
N ALA A 788 87.75 -155.58 -61.13
CA ALA A 788 89.18 -155.71 -61.37
C ALA A 788 89.86 -156.66 -60.35
N ARG A 789 89.44 -156.61 -59.08
CA ARG A 789 89.94 -157.52 -58.03
C ARG A 789 89.53 -158.97 -58.30
N GLN A 790 88.26 -159.22 -58.67
CA GLN A 790 87.77 -160.55 -59.01
C GLN A 790 88.42 -161.11 -60.27
N GLU A 791 88.63 -160.30 -61.31
CA GLU A 791 89.35 -160.71 -62.52
C GLU A 791 90.81 -161.11 -62.22
N ALA A 792 91.51 -160.33 -61.38
CA ALA A 792 92.86 -160.67 -60.95
C ALA A 792 92.90 -161.96 -60.11
N GLU A 793 91.92 -162.16 -59.22
CA GLU A 793 91.82 -163.36 -58.38
C GLU A 793 91.49 -164.61 -59.21
N LEU A 794 90.59 -164.50 -60.19
CA LEU A 794 90.30 -165.56 -61.17
C LEU A 794 91.53 -165.90 -62.01
N ALA A 795 92.25 -164.90 -62.52
CA ALA A 795 93.47 -165.11 -63.30
C ALA A 795 94.56 -165.80 -62.47
N HIS A 796 94.72 -165.41 -61.20
CA HIS A 796 95.64 -166.04 -60.27
C HIS A 796 95.25 -167.50 -59.98
N GLN A 797 93.96 -167.78 -59.72
CA GLN A 797 93.47 -169.15 -59.52
C GLN A 797 93.64 -170.03 -60.77
N GLN A 798 93.35 -169.51 -61.96
CA GLN A 798 93.59 -170.21 -63.21
C GLN A 798 95.08 -170.55 -63.40
N ALA A 799 95.97 -169.60 -63.09
CA ALA A 799 97.41 -169.81 -63.15
C ALA A 799 97.88 -170.89 -62.14
N LEU A 800 97.39 -170.85 -60.90
CA LEU A 800 97.68 -171.86 -59.88
C LEU A 800 97.20 -173.26 -60.31
N ASN A 801 95.97 -173.38 -60.79
CA ASN A 801 95.41 -174.65 -61.25
C ASN A 801 96.21 -175.22 -62.43
N ASN A 802 96.58 -174.38 -63.40
CA ASN A 802 97.42 -174.79 -64.52
C ASN A 802 98.81 -175.25 -64.05
N LEU A 803 99.37 -174.60 -63.03
CA LEU A 803 100.67 -174.97 -62.44
C LEU A 803 100.58 -176.29 -61.68
N GLU A 804 99.48 -176.54 -60.95
CA GLU A 804 99.22 -177.82 -60.28
C GLU A 804 99.06 -178.98 -61.27
N ILE A 805 98.31 -178.76 -62.36
CA ILE A 805 98.18 -179.74 -63.45
C ILE A 805 99.56 -180.05 -64.04
N ALA A 806 100.33 -179.02 -64.42
CA ALA A 806 101.66 -179.20 -64.98
C ALA A 806 102.64 -179.89 -64.01
N LYS A 807 102.55 -179.57 -62.70
CA LYS A 807 103.34 -180.23 -61.65
C LYS A 807 102.96 -181.71 -61.52
N ALA A 808 101.67 -182.03 -61.52
CA ALA A 808 101.18 -183.41 -61.43
C ALA A 808 101.60 -184.23 -62.66
N GLU A 809 101.46 -183.68 -63.86
CA GLU A 809 101.92 -184.31 -65.11
C GLU A 809 103.42 -184.57 -65.10
N ARG A 810 104.24 -183.56 -64.74
CA ARG A 810 105.71 -183.75 -64.64
C ARG A 810 106.09 -184.75 -63.57
N MET A 811 105.48 -184.70 -62.39
CA MET A 811 105.76 -185.65 -61.30
C MET A 811 105.37 -187.08 -61.68
N ALA A 812 104.26 -187.26 -62.39
CA ALA A 812 103.86 -188.57 -62.92
C ALA A 812 104.85 -189.06 -63.99
N HIS A 813 105.26 -188.17 -64.91
CA HIS A 813 106.25 -188.50 -65.94
C HIS A 813 107.60 -188.89 -65.32
N ILE A 814 108.15 -188.06 -64.42
CA ILE A 814 109.42 -188.32 -63.71
C ILE A 814 109.34 -189.62 -62.91
N LYS A 815 108.28 -189.85 -62.14
CA LYS A 815 108.14 -191.12 -61.39
C LYS A 815 108.09 -192.33 -62.31
N SER A 816 107.42 -192.23 -63.46
CA SER A 816 107.36 -193.32 -64.44
C SER A 816 108.73 -193.60 -65.06
N GLU A 817 109.46 -192.55 -65.45
CA GLU A 817 110.81 -192.69 -66.03
C GLU A 817 111.84 -193.17 -65.01
N GLU A 818 111.83 -192.61 -63.81
CA GLU A 818 112.79 -192.97 -62.78
C GLU A 818 112.55 -194.38 -62.28
N TYR A 819 111.29 -194.81 -62.13
CA TYR A 819 110.99 -196.21 -61.78
C TYR A 819 111.43 -197.15 -62.90
N ARG A 820 111.23 -196.77 -64.17
CA ARG A 820 111.75 -197.49 -65.33
C ARG A 820 113.29 -197.59 -65.29
N GLN A 821 113.99 -196.48 -65.05
CA GLN A 821 115.46 -196.44 -64.94
C GLN A 821 115.98 -197.21 -63.70
N LYS A 822 115.30 -197.10 -62.55
CA LYS A 822 115.62 -197.86 -61.34
C LYS A 822 115.49 -199.37 -61.58
N VAL A 823 114.52 -199.81 -62.38
CA VAL A 823 114.34 -201.24 -62.69
C VAL A 823 115.30 -201.74 -63.77
N GLU A 824 115.58 -200.94 -64.80
CA GLU A 824 116.54 -201.29 -65.86
C GLU A 824 118.00 -201.28 -65.38
N ALA A 825 118.42 -200.27 -64.60
CA ALA A 825 119.82 -200.07 -64.22
C ALA A 825 120.30 -201.02 -63.13
N ILE A 826 119.43 -201.43 -62.21
CA ILE A 826 119.82 -202.47 -61.26
C ILE A 826 119.97 -203.81 -62.02
N GLY A 827 119.19 -204.06 -63.08
CA GLY A 827 119.21 -205.30 -63.85
C GLY A 827 118.54 -206.46 -63.10
N PRO A 828 117.78 -207.35 -63.78
CA PRO A 828 116.92 -208.33 -63.12
C PRO A 828 117.70 -209.35 -62.28
N GLN A 829 118.96 -209.58 -62.63
CA GLN A 829 119.83 -210.45 -61.85
C GLN A 829 120.32 -209.77 -60.56
N THR A 830 120.66 -208.47 -60.59
CA THR A 830 121.14 -207.76 -59.40
C THR A 830 120.00 -207.38 -58.45
N ILE A 831 118.80 -207.03 -58.96
CA ILE A 831 117.63 -206.82 -58.08
C ILE A 831 117.34 -208.11 -57.31
N GLN A 832 117.42 -209.26 -58.00
CA GLN A 832 117.25 -210.57 -57.36
C GLN A 832 118.35 -210.87 -56.33
N ALA A 833 119.62 -210.48 -56.58
CA ALA A 833 120.72 -210.64 -55.63
C ALA A 833 120.69 -209.66 -54.43
N ILE A 834 120.25 -208.40 -54.58
CA ILE A 834 120.16 -207.42 -53.47
C ILE A 834 118.97 -207.70 -52.56
N ALA A 835 117.83 -208.16 -53.11
CA ALA A 835 116.75 -208.72 -52.30
C ALA A 835 117.26 -209.88 -51.41
N GLN A 836 118.34 -210.57 -51.83
CA GLN A 836 119.06 -211.61 -51.09
C GLN A 836 120.32 -211.13 -50.32
N ALA A 837 120.76 -209.85 -50.44
CA ALA A 837 122.00 -209.29 -49.85
C ALA A 837 121.86 -208.75 -48.41
N GLY A 838 120.65 -208.45 -47.93
CA GLY A 838 120.40 -208.04 -46.54
C GLY A 838 120.74 -209.09 -45.47
N PRO A 839 120.40 -210.38 -45.69
CA PRO A 839 120.71 -211.43 -44.72
C PRO A 839 122.20 -211.83 -44.67
N GLU A 840 122.94 -211.86 -45.79
CA GLU A 840 124.31 -212.42 -45.83
C GLU A 840 125.41 -211.51 -45.22
N MET A 841 125.31 -210.17 -45.26
CA MET A 841 126.33 -209.26 -44.69
C MET A 841 126.27 -209.13 -43.16
N GLN A 842 125.07 -209.22 -42.58
CA GLN A 842 124.87 -209.18 -41.12
C GLN A 842 125.42 -210.44 -40.42
N ALA A 843 125.60 -211.56 -41.15
CA ALA A 843 126.20 -212.79 -40.63
C ALA A 843 127.75 -212.79 -40.63
N ARG A 844 128.43 -212.22 -41.65
CA ARG A 844 129.91 -212.30 -41.81
C ARG A 844 130.76 -211.31 -40.99
N LEU A 845 130.21 -210.21 -40.41
CA LEU A 845 130.98 -209.23 -39.60
C LEU A 845 130.70 -209.25 -38.08
N LEU A 846 129.76 -210.06 -37.62
CA LEU A 846 129.73 -210.56 -36.23
C LEU A 846 130.79 -211.68 -36.01
N GLU A 847 131.24 -212.42 -37.05
CA GLU A 847 131.99 -213.69 -36.92
C GLU A 847 133.54 -213.58 -36.96
N ALA A 848 134.12 -212.59 -37.63
CA ALA A 848 135.57 -212.37 -37.54
C ALA A 848 135.98 -211.87 -36.14
N LEU A 849 136.60 -212.73 -35.32
CA LEU A 849 137.53 -212.31 -34.25
C LEU A 849 136.96 -211.95 -32.85
N GLY A 850 135.72 -212.30 -32.51
CA GLY A 850 135.41 -212.99 -31.24
C GLY A 850 135.42 -212.29 -29.86
N ILE A 851 134.64 -211.23 -29.60
CA ILE A 851 134.23 -210.79 -28.23
C ILE A 851 132.85 -210.09 -28.33
N GLN A 852 131.89 -210.19 -27.40
CA GLN A 852 131.50 -211.16 -26.37
C GLN A 852 129.99 -210.94 -26.16
N SER A 853 129.27 -212.04 -25.97
CA SER A 853 127.82 -212.08 -25.82
C SER A 853 127.34 -211.68 -24.42
N VAL A 854 126.22 -210.97 -24.33
CA VAL A 854 125.11 -211.42 -23.45
C VAL A 854 123.80 -211.27 -24.20
N LEU A 855 123.17 -212.43 -24.39
CA LEU A 855 121.90 -212.67 -25.05
C LEU A 855 121.05 -213.44 -24.03
N ILE A 856 119.89 -212.88 -23.68
CA ILE A 856 118.76 -213.66 -23.18
C ILE A 856 117.69 -213.45 -24.24
N THR A 857 117.58 -214.44 -25.12
CA THR A 857 116.46 -215.40 -25.11
C THR A 857 115.15 -214.63 -25.32
N ASP A 858 114.63 -214.61 -26.53
CA ASP A 858 113.66 -215.62 -26.98
C ASP A 858 113.86 -215.89 -28.49
N GLY A 859 114.28 -217.11 -28.84
CA GLY A 859 114.86 -217.45 -30.15
C GLY A 859 114.46 -218.82 -30.69
N LYS A 860 113.17 -219.06 -30.98
CA LYS A 860 112.79 -219.91 -32.15
C LYS A 860 111.76 -219.25 -33.10
N ASN A 861 111.71 -217.90 -33.08
CA ASN A 861 111.98 -216.96 -34.19
C ASN A 861 111.89 -215.53 -33.64
N PRO A 862 112.79 -214.56 -33.92
CA PRO A 862 113.06 -213.52 -32.95
C PRO A 862 112.05 -212.41 -33.16
N ILE A 863 110.97 -212.48 -32.40
CA ILE A 863 110.91 -211.63 -31.24
C ILE A 863 112.09 -210.65 -31.20
N ASN A 864 111.96 -209.58 -31.97
CA ASN A 864 112.39 -208.32 -31.44
C ASN A 864 111.16 -207.74 -30.77
N LEU A 865 111.17 -207.80 -29.44
CA LEU A 865 110.19 -207.16 -28.57
C LEU A 865 110.33 -205.62 -28.57
N PHE A 866 110.71 -205.02 -29.70
CA PHE A 866 111.03 -203.59 -29.83
C PHE A 866 110.17 -202.96 -30.95
N GLY A 867 108.93 -202.53 -30.71
CA GLY A 867 108.24 -202.46 -29.42
C GLY A 867 106.77 -202.07 -29.57
N ALA A 868 105.93 -202.80 -28.83
CA ALA A 868 104.49 -202.62 -28.66
C ALA A 868 104.13 -201.35 -27.84
N ALA A 869 104.60 -200.15 -28.22
CA ALA A 869 104.34 -198.95 -27.40
C ALA A 869 104.17 -197.58 -28.11
N ASN A 870 104.40 -197.42 -29.43
CA ASN A 870 104.42 -196.07 -30.04
C ASN A 870 103.26 -195.69 -31.00
N GLY A 871 102.19 -196.49 -31.13
CA GLY A 871 101.24 -196.35 -32.26
C GLY A 871 99.74 -196.27 -31.94
N LEU A 872 99.31 -195.69 -30.81
CA LEU A 872 97.88 -195.39 -30.50
C LEU A 872 97.64 -193.93 -30.09
N ILE A 873 98.60 -193.05 -30.34
CA ILE A 873 98.58 -191.65 -29.93
C ILE A 873 99.38 -190.95 -31.03
N THR A 874 98.87 -190.05 -31.86
CA THR A 874 98.26 -188.79 -31.44
C THR A 874 97.45 -188.17 -32.59
N PRO A 875 96.47 -187.32 -32.26
CA PRO A 875 95.59 -186.57 -33.16
C PRO A 875 96.14 -185.13 -33.33
N PRO A 876 95.29 -184.10 -33.51
CA PRO A 876 94.27 -183.83 -34.54
C PRO A 876 94.78 -182.69 -35.45
N THR A 877 94.02 -182.19 -36.43
CA THR A 877 93.97 -180.75 -36.87
C THR A 877 93.12 -180.65 -38.15
N SER A 878 92.01 -179.90 -38.11
CA SER A 878 91.89 -178.50 -38.53
C SER A 878 92.11 -178.33 -40.05
N ASN A 879 91.20 -177.65 -40.74
CA ASN A 879 90.57 -176.39 -40.33
C ASN A 879 89.10 -176.44 -39.92
#